data_AF-A0A2D6BSR6-F1
#
_entry.id   AF-A0A2D6BSR6-F1
#
_cell.length_a   1.000
_cell.length_b   1.000
_cell.length_c   1.000
_cell.angle_alpha   90.00
_cell.angle_beta   90.00
_cell.angle_gamma   90.00
#
_symmetry.space_group_name_H-M   'P 1'
#
loop_
_entity.id
_entity.type
_entity.pdbx_description
1 polymer ?
#
loop_
_entity_poly.entity_id
_entity_poly.type
_entity_poly.pdbx_seq_one_letter_code
_entity_poly.pdbx_strand_id
1 'polypeptide(L)'
;MLIPIGHDETEVRRLPWVTFSLMSLCLLVLFATGTTSCDGSLPEWQAEVELEMERVAAIEAETGEEVEPELPLNPYQRWGLNPSSIRGSRLITHQFMHGGWLHLLGNMLLLFLLGPPIEDRWGRPFFLALYLTGGIFAALFFTSARPDADLPLVGASGAIAAVMGAYLVRLFRSRLRYFYFLLLRVGTFEAPAWLMLPIWFLGEVWSARISDEIGGGGVAYWAHVGGFLYGMGFAGVMRTARIEERWLSARIEDKLTLVSGNPVVAEAQQLRATGRPEEAYERLRREMQRHREDPDVVVATWDAATQLGRASEMATELTGQLARWVADEELEAASSYWHDLDRLVPDAPIDPRILLVIARHLHELDRPLECRIALTKALGGGAEDMNPGLALRFFEVARERAPELATHAGLRALTWPELPAERRRDLEREVSLLAEQSAYAEAEEVAPRHHGWRGRGSRAIDLGEPIEAPELPSPSEGVRARPAPAPAPPVFDPNSATAAMPPPLPSSGPRWRDVKVAEVVPVELAPEGLRMTRGERTHVVPYARIQAIAAGTVHGLVERPVLLIDLALNWHDVDAESLQVVRLQSDRYDPRSLVPGTEEAMEAFRVLLRELLERSGAAALPDADTLLGASFSTYPDLALYESVMLDVTR
;
A
#
# COMPACT_ATOMS: atom_id res chain seq x y z
N MET A 1 -17.77 -27.24 -2.70
CA MET A 1 -16.31 -27.36 -2.91
C MET A 1 -15.66 -26.03 -2.53
N LEU A 2 -14.59 -26.04 -1.73
CA LEU A 2 -13.80 -24.85 -1.41
C LEU A 2 -12.51 -24.90 -2.21
N ILE A 3 -12.29 -23.94 -3.10
CA ILE A 3 -11.11 -23.87 -3.95
C ILE A 3 -10.39 -22.56 -3.64
N PRO A 4 -9.12 -22.59 -3.21
CA PRO A 4 -8.37 -21.35 -3.02
C PRO A 4 -8.06 -20.75 -4.40
N ILE A 5 -8.34 -19.46 -4.57
CA ILE A 5 -8.24 -18.73 -5.84
C ILE A 5 -7.35 -17.48 -5.75
N GLY A 6 -6.86 -17.14 -4.55
CA GLY A 6 -6.06 -15.94 -4.34
C GLY A 6 -5.57 -15.82 -2.91
N HIS A 7 -4.68 -14.87 -2.68
CA HIS A 7 -4.22 -14.46 -1.36
C HIS A 7 -3.94 -12.94 -1.35
N ASP A 8 -3.97 -12.33 -0.17
CA ASP A 8 -3.72 -10.90 0.04
C ASP A 8 -2.23 -10.50 -0.05
N GLU A 9 -1.32 -11.46 -0.15
CA GLU A 9 0.10 -11.22 -0.47
C GLU A 9 0.25 -10.78 -1.94
N THR A 10 -0.12 -9.54 -2.27
CA THR A 10 -0.21 -9.02 -3.66
C THR A 10 1.13 -8.65 -4.29
N GLU A 11 2.21 -8.60 -3.51
CA GLU A 11 3.55 -8.25 -3.99
C GLU A 11 4.47 -9.48 -4.02
N VAL A 12 4.36 -10.30 -5.07
CA VAL A 12 5.47 -11.19 -5.43
C VAL A 12 6.52 -10.32 -6.13
N ARG A 13 7.60 -9.98 -5.42
CA ARG A 13 8.58 -8.98 -5.89
C ARG A 13 9.50 -9.50 -7.01
N ARG A 14 9.58 -10.82 -7.17
CA ARG A 14 10.45 -11.49 -8.14
C ARG A 14 9.70 -12.57 -8.90
N LEU A 15 10.02 -12.73 -10.18
CA LEU A 15 9.47 -13.84 -10.96
C LEU A 15 9.81 -15.19 -10.29
N PRO A 16 8.81 -16.02 -9.95
CA PRO A 16 8.98 -17.30 -9.25
C PRO A 16 9.41 -18.40 -10.23
N TRP A 17 10.65 -18.28 -10.73
CA TRP A 17 11.20 -19.17 -11.75
C TRP A 17 11.19 -20.63 -11.33
N VAL A 18 11.47 -20.95 -10.06
CA VAL A 18 11.48 -22.35 -9.63
C VAL A 18 10.07 -22.91 -9.64
N THR A 19 9.09 -22.17 -9.11
CA THR A 19 7.68 -22.54 -9.14
C THR A 19 7.24 -22.83 -10.58
N PHE A 20 7.47 -21.91 -11.51
CA PHE A 20 7.10 -22.11 -12.91
C PHE A 20 7.87 -23.26 -13.57
N SER A 21 9.15 -23.45 -13.22
CA SER A 21 9.97 -24.54 -13.76
C SER A 21 9.47 -25.90 -13.29
N LEU A 22 9.09 -26.03 -12.01
CA LEU A 22 8.47 -27.23 -11.45
C LEU A 22 7.13 -27.52 -12.12
N MET A 23 6.30 -26.48 -12.32
CA MET A 23 5.02 -26.62 -13.02
C MET A 23 5.22 -27.10 -14.47
N SER A 24 6.17 -26.48 -15.18
CA SER A 24 6.50 -26.82 -16.56
C SER A 24 7.04 -28.25 -16.65
N LEU A 25 7.89 -28.67 -15.71
CA LEU A 25 8.39 -30.03 -15.64
C LEU A 25 7.26 -31.05 -15.41
N CYS A 26 6.32 -30.77 -14.49
CA CYS A 26 5.16 -31.65 -14.28
C CYS A 26 4.30 -31.77 -15.55
N LEU A 27 4.10 -30.65 -16.27
CA LEU A 27 3.36 -30.65 -17.53
C LEU A 27 4.09 -31.47 -18.61
N LEU A 28 5.40 -31.26 -18.77
CA LEU A 28 6.23 -32.00 -19.72
C LEU A 28 6.25 -33.50 -19.41
N VAL A 29 6.36 -33.87 -18.13
CA VAL A 29 6.30 -35.27 -17.70
C VAL A 29 4.92 -35.87 -18.01
N LEU A 30 3.82 -35.15 -17.75
CA LEU A 30 2.48 -35.64 -18.11
C LEU A 30 2.38 -35.93 -19.62
N PHE A 31 2.83 -35.00 -20.47
CA PHE A 31 2.89 -35.21 -21.91
C PHE A 31 3.78 -36.41 -22.30
N ALA A 32 4.98 -36.50 -21.71
CA ALA A 32 5.93 -37.58 -21.98
C ALA A 32 5.47 -38.95 -21.47
N THR A 33 4.50 -38.99 -20.54
CA THR A 33 3.90 -40.23 -20.02
C THR A 33 2.58 -40.60 -20.71
N GLY A 34 2.15 -39.84 -21.73
CA GLY A 34 1.15 -40.31 -22.70
C GLY A 34 -0.32 -40.13 -22.34
N THR A 35 -0.68 -39.28 -21.37
CA THR A 35 -2.11 -39.08 -21.01
C THR A 35 -2.88 -38.16 -22.00
N THR A 36 -2.39 -38.00 -23.22
CA THR A 36 -3.05 -37.19 -24.28
C THR A 36 -4.09 -37.98 -25.09
N SER A 37 -4.05 -39.31 -25.09
CA SER A 37 -5.07 -40.14 -25.73
C SER A 37 -6.08 -40.65 -24.71
N CYS A 38 -7.35 -40.72 -25.11
CA CYS A 38 -8.48 -41.10 -24.25
C CYS A 38 -8.40 -42.55 -23.71
N ASP A 39 -7.40 -43.32 -24.12
CA ASP A 39 -7.08 -44.69 -23.70
C ASP A 39 -5.81 -44.79 -22.81
N GLY A 40 -5.09 -43.69 -22.58
CA GLY A 40 -4.12 -43.54 -21.48
C GLY A 40 -2.77 -44.25 -21.65
N SER A 41 -2.29 -44.42 -22.87
CA SER A 41 -1.25 -45.39 -23.19
C SER A 41 -0.15 -44.79 -24.07
N LEU A 42 1.13 -44.97 -23.72
CA LEU A 42 2.25 -44.51 -24.55
C LEU A 42 2.37 -45.40 -25.79
N PRO A 43 2.50 -44.85 -27.03
CA PRO A 43 2.66 -45.66 -28.23
C PRO A 43 3.81 -46.67 -28.15
N GLU A 44 4.91 -46.32 -27.47
CA GLU A 44 6.05 -47.21 -27.24
C GLU A 44 5.73 -48.33 -26.25
N TRP A 45 5.05 -48.04 -25.14
CA TRP A 45 4.65 -49.07 -24.17
C TRP A 45 3.54 -49.96 -24.74
N GLN A 46 2.60 -49.40 -25.51
CA GLN A 46 1.61 -50.18 -26.27
C GLN A 46 2.29 -51.12 -27.24
N ALA A 47 3.27 -50.63 -28.00
CA ALA A 47 4.04 -51.46 -28.91
C ALA A 47 4.79 -52.58 -28.17
N GLU A 48 5.41 -52.30 -27.01
CA GLU A 48 6.06 -53.33 -26.19
C GLU A 48 5.07 -54.37 -25.65
N VAL A 49 3.88 -53.94 -25.20
CA VAL A 49 2.80 -54.84 -24.75
C VAL A 49 2.28 -55.68 -25.91
N GLU A 50 2.01 -55.07 -27.06
CA GLU A 50 1.55 -55.76 -28.28
C GLU A 50 2.56 -56.82 -28.73
N LEU A 51 3.85 -56.48 -28.74
CA LEU A 51 4.93 -57.42 -29.07
C LEU A 51 5.00 -58.60 -28.09
N GLU A 52 4.81 -58.35 -26.78
CA GLU A 52 4.78 -59.44 -25.78
C GLU A 52 3.53 -60.31 -25.92
N MET A 53 2.37 -59.72 -26.19
CA MET A 53 1.13 -60.45 -26.49
C MET A 53 1.28 -61.32 -27.74
N GLU A 54 1.90 -60.80 -28.80
CA GLU A 54 2.20 -61.56 -30.02
C GLU A 54 3.17 -62.72 -29.74
N ARG A 55 4.22 -62.48 -28.94
CA ARG A 55 5.17 -63.52 -28.53
C ARG A 55 4.49 -64.63 -27.74
N VAL A 56 3.65 -64.28 -26.77
CA VAL A 56 2.91 -65.24 -25.94
C VAL A 56 1.95 -66.06 -26.78
N ALA A 57 1.14 -65.40 -27.63
CA ALA A 57 0.22 -66.07 -28.53
C ALA A 57 0.94 -67.06 -29.48
N ALA A 58 2.15 -66.74 -29.92
CA ALA A 58 2.96 -67.64 -30.74
C ALA A 58 3.42 -68.90 -29.96
N ILE A 59 3.83 -68.75 -28.70
CA ILE A 59 4.25 -69.87 -27.85
C ILE A 59 3.06 -70.77 -27.50
N GLU A 60 1.92 -70.19 -27.13
CA GLU A 60 0.70 -70.94 -26.82
C GLU A 60 0.20 -71.73 -28.05
N ALA A 61 0.30 -71.14 -29.25
CA ALA A 61 -0.07 -71.82 -30.50
C ALA A 61 0.87 -73.00 -30.84
N GLU A 62 2.15 -72.92 -30.45
CA GLU A 62 3.14 -73.98 -30.71
C GLU A 62 3.09 -75.10 -29.66
N THR A 63 2.89 -74.75 -28.39
CA THR A 63 3.00 -75.68 -27.25
C THR A 63 1.65 -76.22 -26.76
N GLY A 64 0.56 -75.47 -26.99
CA GLY A 64 -0.77 -75.76 -26.46
C GLY A 64 -0.90 -75.51 -24.94
N GLU A 65 0.13 -74.97 -24.29
CA GLU A 65 0.11 -74.59 -22.88
C GLU A 65 -0.19 -73.08 -22.75
N GLU A 66 -0.93 -72.72 -21.71
CA GLU A 66 -1.25 -71.33 -21.38
C GLU A 66 -0.01 -70.66 -20.77
N VAL A 67 0.41 -69.53 -21.34
CA VAL A 67 1.64 -68.83 -20.94
C VAL A 67 1.28 -67.45 -20.40
N GLU A 68 1.65 -67.19 -19.16
CA GLU A 68 1.40 -65.89 -18.54
C GLU A 68 2.35 -64.82 -19.12
N PRO A 69 1.84 -63.69 -19.62
CA PRO A 69 2.65 -62.70 -20.30
C PRO A 69 3.52 -61.86 -19.34
N GLU A 70 4.78 -61.63 -19.72
CA GLU A 70 5.69 -60.75 -18.96
C GLU A 70 5.55 -59.30 -19.41
N LEU A 71 4.43 -58.66 -19.02
CA LEU A 71 4.13 -57.30 -19.45
C LEU A 71 5.19 -56.28 -18.94
N PRO A 72 5.64 -55.34 -19.80
CA PRO A 72 6.54 -54.27 -19.39
C PRO A 72 5.87 -53.36 -18.36
N LEU A 73 6.65 -52.90 -17.37
CA LEU A 73 6.16 -51.97 -16.35
C LEU A 73 5.62 -50.71 -17.02
N ASN A 74 4.37 -50.36 -16.70
CA ASN A 74 3.80 -49.11 -17.19
C ASN A 74 4.57 -47.90 -16.60
N PRO A 75 4.47 -46.70 -17.21
CA PRO A 75 5.22 -45.53 -16.75
C PRO A 75 5.05 -45.23 -15.26
N TYR A 76 3.85 -45.43 -14.71
CA TYR A 76 3.52 -45.20 -13.29
C TYR A 76 4.22 -46.21 -12.37
N GLN A 77 4.32 -47.47 -12.75
CA GLN A 77 5.07 -48.50 -12.02
C GLN A 77 6.58 -48.31 -12.17
N ARG A 78 7.03 -47.78 -13.31
CA ARG A 78 8.44 -47.54 -13.59
C ARG A 78 8.99 -46.36 -12.77
N TRP A 79 8.27 -45.24 -12.77
CA TRP A 79 8.73 -43.95 -12.25
C TRP A 79 8.01 -43.45 -11.00
N GLY A 80 6.82 -43.97 -10.69
CA GLY A 80 6.13 -43.74 -9.43
C GLY A 80 6.79 -44.50 -8.28
N LEU A 81 6.48 -44.11 -7.05
CA LEU A 81 7.02 -44.77 -5.88
C LEU A 81 6.12 -45.95 -5.48
N ASN A 82 6.65 -47.16 -5.57
CA ASN A 82 6.00 -48.33 -5.01
C ASN A 82 6.43 -48.49 -3.53
N PRO A 83 5.51 -48.48 -2.56
CA PRO A 83 5.82 -48.64 -1.13
C PRO A 83 6.60 -49.92 -0.80
N SER A 84 6.33 -51.01 -1.52
CA SER A 84 7.03 -52.30 -1.35
C SER A 84 8.47 -52.30 -1.91
N SER A 85 8.83 -51.32 -2.75
CA SER A 85 10.14 -51.25 -3.42
C SER A 85 10.62 -49.81 -3.56
N ILE A 86 11.10 -49.26 -2.45
CA ILE A 86 11.66 -47.91 -2.39
C ILE A 86 12.98 -47.87 -3.18
N ARG A 87 13.00 -47.12 -4.28
CA ARG A 87 14.23 -46.77 -5.02
C ARG A 87 14.51 -45.29 -4.88
N GLY A 88 15.77 -44.91 -4.69
CA GLY A 88 16.16 -43.51 -4.47
C GLY A 88 15.69 -42.56 -5.57
N SER A 89 15.76 -42.97 -6.85
CA SER A 89 15.24 -42.17 -7.97
C SER A 89 13.72 -41.94 -7.88
N ARG A 90 12.97 -42.96 -7.43
CA ARG A 90 11.51 -42.92 -7.30
C ARG A 90 11.02 -42.03 -6.16
N LEU A 91 11.87 -41.68 -5.20
CA LEU A 91 11.58 -40.66 -4.17
C LEU A 91 11.56 -39.23 -4.75
N ILE A 92 12.08 -39.04 -5.97
CA ILE A 92 12.09 -37.75 -6.66
C ILE A 92 11.14 -37.78 -7.84
N THR A 93 11.21 -38.80 -8.71
CA THR A 93 10.46 -38.82 -9.96
C THR A 93 8.94 -38.86 -9.75
N HIS A 94 8.46 -39.50 -8.69
CA HIS A 94 7.02 -39.59 -8.39
C HIS A 94 6.36 -38.21 -8.21
N GLN A 95 7.12 -37.20 -7.77
CA GLN A 95 6.61 -35.85 -7.50
C GLN A 95 6.17 -35.14 -8.79
N PHE A 96 6.66 -35.57 -9.95
CA PHE A 96 6.37 -34.93 -11.24
C PHE A 96 5.33 -35.70 -12.06
N MET A 97 5.01 -36.94 -11.67
CA MET A 97 4.01 -37.77 -12.33
C MET A 97 2.60 -37.41 -11.89
N HIS A 98 1.64 -37.48 -12.80
CA HIS A 98 0.23 -37.18 -12.49
C HIS A 98 -0.68 -38.18 -13.19
N GLY A 99 -1.69 -38.67 -12.47
CA GLY A 99 -2.69 -39.63 -12.99
C GLY A 99 -3.73 -39.04 -13.94
N GLY A 100 -3.47 -37.87 -14.54
CA GLY A 100 -4.39 -37.20 -15.48
C GLY A 100 -4.47 -35.68 -15.32
N TRP A 101 -5.19 -35.04 -16.24
CA TRP A 101 -5.30 -33.58 -16.34
C TRP A 101 -5.85 -32.92 -15.08
N LEU A 102 -6.96 -33.42 -14.52
CA LEU A 102 -7.57 -32.80 -13.34
C LEU A 102 -6.63 -32.85 -12.13
N HIS A 103 -5.89 -33.95 -11.96
CA HIS A 103 -4.88 -34.09 -10.91
C HIS A 103 -3.73 -33.08 -11.12
N LEU A 104 -3.23 -32.94 -12.35
CA LEU A 104 -2.22 -31.94 -12.66
C LEU A 104 -2.73 -30.52 -12.41
N LEU A 105 -3.87 -30.12 -12.98
CA LEU A 105 -4.41 -28.76 -12.84
C LEU A 105 -4.64 -28.39 -11.36
N GLY A 106 -5.17 -29.32 -10.55
CA GLY A 106 -5.36 -29.09 -9.11
C GLY A 106 -4.05 -28.82 -8.37
N ASN A 107 -3.03 -29.63 -8.64
CA ASN A 107 -1.69 -29.44 -8.06
C ASN A 107 -1.05 -28.13 -8.52
N MET A 108 -1.12 -27.84 -9.82
CA MET A 108 -0.52 -26.64 -10.39
C MET A 108 -1.22 -25.37 -9.88
N LEU A 109 -2.53 -25.39 -9.66
CA LEU A 109 -3.27 -24.28 -9.05
C LEU A 109 -2.77 -23.99 -7.63
N LEU A 110 -2.65 -25.02 -6.78
CA LEU A 110 -2.15 -24.84 -5.41
C LEU A 110 -0.69 -24.41 -5.37
N LEU A 111 0.15 -24.99 -6.23
CA LEU A 111 1.56 -24.61 -6.33
C LEU A 111 1.72 -23.17 -6.84
N PHE A 112 0.94 -22.77 -7.85
CA PHE A 112 0.92 -21.41 -8.37
C PHE A 112 0.46 -20.40 -7.31
N LEU A 113 -0.50 -20.77 -6.48
CA LEU A 113 -1.02 -19.87 -5.46
C LEU A 113 -0.06 -19.75 -4.25
N LEU A 114 0.49 -20.86 -3.77
CA LEU A 114 1.21 -20.88 -2.49
C LEU A 114 2.73 -20.89 -2.64
N GLY A 115 3.24 -21.31 -3.80
CA GLY A 115 4.66 -21.37 -4.12
C GLY A 115 5.34 -20.00 -4.20
N PRO A 116 4.84 -19.06 -5.04
CA PRO A 116 5.52 -17.79 -5.28
C PRO A 116 5.79 -16.94 -4.03
N PRO A 117 4.87 -16.78 -3.07
CA PRO A 117 5.15 -16.00 -1.85
C PRO A 117 6.26 -16.60 -0.99
N ILE A 118 6.44 -17.93 -1.02
CA ILE A 118 7.51 -18.63 -0.30
C ILE A 118 8.82 -18.56 -1.08
N GLU A 119 8.78 -18.74 -2.40
CA GLU A 119 9.96 -18.58 -3.27
C GLU A 119 10.53 -17.16 -3.21
N ASP A 120 9.68 -16.13 -3.15
CA ASP A 120 10.13 -14.75 -3.04
C ASP A 120 10.83 -14.48 -1.70
N ARG A 121 10.28 -15.01 -0.59
CA ARG A 121 10.80 -14.79 0.76
C ARG A 121 12.07 -15.57 1.07
N TRP A 122 12.14 -16.83 0.68
CA TRP A 122 13.29 -17.70 0.97
C TRP A 122 14.28 -17.78 -0.19
N GLY A 123 13.90 -17.35 -1.38
CA GLY A 123 14.70 -17.47 -2.58
C GLY A 123 14.66 -18.87 -3.18
N ARG A 124 15.07 -18.91 -4.45
CA ARG A 124 15.07 -20.10 -5.32
C ARG A 124 15.69 -21.37 -4.70
N PRO A 125 16.91 -21.35 -4.10
CA PRO A 125 17.54 -22.59 -3.63
C PRO A 125 16.81 -23.20 -2.43
N PHE A 126 16.34 -22.38 -1.49
CA PHE A 126 15.62 -22.86 -0.31
C PHE A 126 14.21 -23.32 -0.65
N PHE A 127 13.53 -22.63 -1.57
CA PHE A 127 12.23 -23.08 -2.07
C PHE A 127 12.34 -24.42 -2.83
N LEU A 128 13.34 -24.56 -3.70
CA LEU A 128 13.60 -25.82 -4.40
C LEU A 128 13.92 -26.95 -3.40
N ALA A 129 14.74 -26.67 -2.39
CA ALA A 129 15.06 -27.63 -1.34
C ALA A 129 13.79 -28.04 -0.56
N LEU A 130 12.98 -27.07 -0.12
CA LEU A 130 11.70 -27.32 0.56
C LEU A 130 10.81 -28.24 -0.26
N TYR A 131 10.64 -27.95 -1.56
CA TYR A 131 9.77 -28.73 -2.43
C TYR A 131 10.27 -30.18 -2.58
N LEU A 132 11.53 -30.36 -3.01
CA LEU A 132 12.06 -31.69 -3.31
C LEU A 132 12.18 -32.56 -2.06
N THR A 133 12.70 -32.00 -0.96
CA THR A 133 12.85 -32.75 0.29
C THR A 133 11.51 -32.98 0.98
N GLY A 134 10.56 -32.05 0.86
CA GLY A 134 9.20 -32.22 1.34
C GLY A 134 8.46 -33.34 0.61
N GLY A 135 8.63 -33.44 -0.72
CA GLY A 135 8.09 -34.56 -1.48
C GLY A 135 8.71 -35.91 -1.09
N ILE A 136 10.04 -35.97 -0.89
CA ILE A 136 10.72 -37.17 -0.39
C ILE A 136 10.16 -37.58 0.97
N PHE A 137 10.03 -36.63 1.90
CA PHE A 137 9.52 -36.92 3.25
C PHE A 137 8.04 -37.35 3.21
N ALA A 138 7.21 -36.69 2.40
CA ALA A 138 5.82 -37.07 2.17
C ALA A 138 5.70 -38.52 1.67
N ALA A 139 6.57 -38.91 0.73
CA ALA A 139 6.60 -40.24 0.17
C ALA A 139 7.01 -41.30 1.21
N LEU A 140 8.06 -41.03 1.98
CA LEU A 140 8.50 -41.90 3.07
C LEU A 140 7.44 -42.03 4.16
N PHE A 141 6.77 -40.93 4.50
CA PHE A 141 5.68 -40.94 5.48
C PHE A 141 4.51 -41.81 4.98
N PHE A 142 4.10 -41.64 3.72
CA PHE A 142 3.09 -42.47 3.10
C PHE A 142 3.47 -43.96 3.10
N THR A 143 4.69 -44.31 2.67
CA THR A 143 5.18 -45.69 2.68
C THR A 143 5.23 -46.28 4.09
N SER A 144 5.55 -45.49 5.11
CA SER A 144 5.53 -45.95 6.51
C SER A 144 4.12 -46.23 7.02
N ALA A 145 3.12 -45.45 6.56
CA ALA A 145 1.72 -45.62 6.95
C ALA A 145 1.03 -46.73 6.13
N ARG A 146 1.45 -46.94 4.89
CA ARG A 146 0.88 -47.88 3.92
C ARG A 146 1.98 -48.67 3.21
N PRO A 147 2.69 -49.57 3.91
CA PRO A 147 3.77 -50.37 3.30
C PRO A 147 3.23 -51.37 2.26
N ASP A 148 1.99 -51.85 2.46
CA ASP A 148 1.33 -52.86 1.62
C ASP A 148 0.46 -52.23 0.51
N ALA A 149 0.68 -50.97 0.14
CA ALA A 149 -0.10 -50.36 -0.93
C ALA A 149 0.34 -50.88 -2.30
N ASP A 150 -0.61 -51.46 -3.05
CA ASP A 150 -0.36 -52.05 -4.37
C ASP A 150 -0.21 -51.01 -5.49
N LEU A 151 -0.75 -49.81 -5.29
CA LEU A 151 -0.71 -48.74 -6.28
C LEU A 151 0.52 -47.84 -6.10
N PRO A 152 1.27 -47.55 -7.18
CA PRO A 152 2.36 -46.58 -7.14
C PRO A 152 1.88 -45.19 -6.73
N LEU A 153 2.57 -44.57 -5.77
CA LEU A 153 2.38 -43.17 -5.41
C LEU A 153 2.89 -42.29 -6.54
N VAL A 154 2.05 -41.35 -6.99
CA VAL A 154 2.38 -40.30 -7.96
C VAL A 154 1.69 -39.00 -7.59
N GLY A 155 2.33 -37.87 -7.89
CA GLY A 155 1.75 -36.54 -7.72
C GLY A 155 2.66 -35.58 -6.97
N ALA A 156 2.60 -34.32 -7.37
CA ALA A 156 3.26 -33.20 -6.70
C ALA A 156 2.64 -32.84 -5.34
N SER A 157 1.45 -33.36 -5.03
CA SER A 157 0.60 -32.92 -3.92
C SER A 157 1.26 -33.06 -2.54
N GLY A 158 2.11 -34.07 -2.32
CA GLY A 158 2.89 -34.20 -1.08
C GLY A 158 3.93 -33.08 -0.91
N ALA A 159 4.64 -32.72 -1.99
CA ALA A 159 5.58 -31.59 -1.98
C ALA A 159 4.85 -30.25 -1.83
N ILE A 160 3.68 -30.10 -2.45
CA ILE A 160 2.82 -28.91 -2.30
C ILE A 160 2.29 -28.82 -0.87
N ALA A 161 1.92 -29.93 -0.24
CA ALA A 161 1.53 -29.95 1.17
C ALA A 161 2.68 -29.46 2.07
N ALA A 162 3.95 -29.76 1.74
CA ALA A 162 5.09 -29.16 2.42
C ALA A 162 5.19 -27.64 2.20
N VAL A 163 4.91 -27.15 0.99
CA VAL A 163 4.78 -25.70 0.75
C VAL A 163 3.65 -25.11 1.60
N MET A 164 2.50 -25.77 1.72
CA MET A 164 1.38 -25.34 2.57
C MET A 164 1.76 -25.28 4.06
N GLY A 165 2.46 -26.29 4.57
CA GLY A 165 2.94 -26.31 5.96
C GLY A 165 3.95 -25.19 6.23
N ALA A 166 4.85 -24.93 5.28
CA ALA A 166 5.77 -23.80 5.37
C ALA A 166 5.05 -22.45 5.31
N TYR A 167 4.04 -22.35 4.44
CA TYR A 167 3.18 -21.18 4.29
C TYR A 167 2.43 -20.86 5.58
N LEU A 168 1.86 -21.87 6.26
CA LEU A 168 1.20 -21.69 7.56
C LEU A 168 2.14 -21.04 8.59
N VAL A 169 3.38 -21.49 8.67
CA VAL A 169 4.34 -20.98 9.66
C VAL A 169 4.84 -19.59 9.27
N ARG A 170 5.18 -19.40 7.98
CA ARG A 170 5.86 -18.19 7.52
C ARG A 170 4.91 -17.02 7.22
N LEU A 171 3.69 -17.34 6.80
CA LEU A 171 2.63 -16.42 6.37
C LEU A 171 1.35 -16.63 7.18
N PHE A 172 1.52 -16.88 8.48
CA PHE A 172 0.45 -17.22 9.41
C PHE A 172 -0.76 -16.27 9.38
N ARG A 173 -0.51 -14.97 9.17
CA ARG A 173 -1.56 -13.92 9.18
C ARG A 173 -2.16 -13.63 7.80
N SER A 174 -1.64 -14.20 6.71
CA SER A 174 -2.15 -13.90 5.37
C SER A 174 -3.57 -14.44 5.20
N ARG A 175 -4.37 -13.77 4.37
CA ARG A 175 -5.75 -14.14 4.05
C ARG A 175 -5.77 -14.82 2.69
N LEU A 176 -6.29 -16.04 2.70
CA LEU A 176 -6.53 -16.82 1.49
C LEU A 176 -7.96 -16.57 1.02
N ARG A 177 -8.13 -16.28 -0.27
CA ARG A 177 -9.42 -16.11 -0.94
C ARG A 177 -9.87 -17.47 -1.47
N TYR A 178 -11.07 -17.88 -1.08
CA TYR A 178 -11.68 -19.13 -1.49
C TYR A 178 -12.89 -18.87 -2.37
N PHE A 179 -12.98 -19.61 -3.46
CA PHE A 179 -14.20 -19.80 -4.24
C PHE A 179 -15.01 -20.93 -3.62
N TYR A 180 -16.32 -20.71 -3.50
CA TYR A 180 -17.25 -21.76 -3.12
C TYR A 180 -18.36 -21.91 -4.17
N PHE A 181 -18.64 -23.17 -4.48
CA PHE A 181 -19.80 -23.58 -5.25
C PHE A 181 -20.65 -24.51 -4.37
N LEU A 182 -21.78 -23.99 -3.90
CA LEU A 182 -22.87 -24.74 -3.30
C LEU A 182 -24.04 -24.74 -4.28
N LEU A 183 -24.81 -25.83 -4.41
CA LEU A 183 -25.81 -26.05 -5.48
C LEU A 183 -26.67 -24.84 -5.91
N LEU A 184 -26.98 -23.90 -5.01
CA LEU A 184 -27.79 -22.70 -5.28
C LEU A 184 -27.07 -21.36 -5.04
N ARG A 185 -25.79 -21.38 -4.65
CA ARG A 185 -25.05 -20.16 -4.29
C ARG A 185 -23.58 -20.25 -4.69
N VAL A 186 -23.16 -19.28 -5.48
CA VAL A 186 -21.78 -19.08 -5.91
C VAL A 186 -21.25 -17.81 -5.25
N GLY A 187 -20.01 -17.84 -4.80
CA GLY A 187 -19.37 -16.65 -4.25
C GLY A 187 -17.93 -16.89 -3.85
N THR A 188 -17.34 -15.86 -3.25
CA THR A 188 -15.99 -15.89 -2.71
C THR A 188 -16.01 -15.42 -1.26
N PHE A 189 -15.07 -15.90 -0.46
CA PHE A 189 -14.79 -15.36 0.87
C PHE A 189 -13.29 -15.38 1.14
N GLU A 190 -12.86 -14.60 2.12
CA GLU A 190 -11.47 -14.54 2.55
C GLU A 190 -11.35 -15.00 4.00
N ALA A 191 -10.44 -15.94 4.24
CA ALA A 191 -10.19 -16.50 5.56
C ALA A 191 -8.68 -16.63 5.80
N PRO A 192 -8.23 -16.44 7.04
CA PRO A 192 -6.81 -16.43 7.34
C PRO A 192 -6.19 -17.84 7.20
N ALA A 193 -4.93 -17.89 6.75
CA ALA A 193 -4.18 -19.12 6.55
C ALA A 193 -4.07 -19.96 7.83
N TRP A 194 -3.89 -19.30 8.99
CA TRP A 194 -3.85 -19.98 10.29
C TRP A 194 -5.11 -20.76 10.64
N LEU A 195 -6.25 -20.41 10.07
CA LEU A 195 -7.49 -21.14 10.28
C LEU A 195 -7.67 -22.21 9.21
N MET A 196 -7.50 -21.81 7.94
CA MET A 196 -7.88 -22.68 6.84
C MET A 196 -6.91 -23.82 6.57
N LEU A 197 -5.61 -23.61 6.72
CA LEU A 197 -4.62 -24.65 6.47
C LEU A 197 -4.66 -25.76 7.54
N PRO A 198 -4.84 -25.47 8.84
CA PRO A 198 -5.11 -26.51 9.84
C PRO A 198 -6.43 -27.25 9.60
N ILE A 199 -7.51 -26.56 9.20
CA ILE A 199 -8.77 -27.24 8.85
C ILE A 199 -8.55 -28.23 7.71
N TRP A 200 -7.85 -27.80 6.65
CA TRP A 200 -7.50 -28.67 5.54
C TRP A 200 -6.68 -29.87 6.01
N PHE A 201 -5.60 -29.65 6.78
CA PHE A 201 -4.76 -30.71 7.33
C PHE A 201 -5.54 -31.73 8.17
N LEU A 202 -6.44 -31.28 9.04
CA LEU A 202 -7.30 -32.17 9.81
C LEU A 202 -8.25 -32.97 8.91
N GLY A 203 -8.76 -32.35 7.84
CA GLY A 203 -9.54 -33.02 6.80
C GLY A 203 -8.74 -34.12 6.08
N GLU A 204 -7.45 -33.89 5.79
CA GLU A 204 -6.56 -34.90 5.21
C GLU A 204 -6.34 -36.08 6.16
N VAL A 205 -6.10 -35.82 7.46
CA VAL A 205 -5.99 -36.88 8.48
C VAL A 205 -7.27 -37.70 8.57
N TRP A 206 -8.43 -37.03 8.61
CA TRP A 206 -9.74 -37.68 8.63
C TRP A 206 -9.98 -38.54 7.38
N SER A 207 -9.65 -38.00 6.21
CA SER A 207 -9.82 -38.71 4.94
C SER A 207 -8.87 -39.89 4.80
N ALA A 208 -7.65 -39.79 5.33
CA ALA A 208 -6.70 -40.90 5.40
C ALA A 208 -7.29 -42.06 6.22
N ARG A 209 -7.86 -41.76 7.39
CA ARG A 209 -8.50 -42.77 8.25
C ARG A 209 -9.67 -43.47 7.55
N ILE A 210 -10.56 -42.70 6.93
CA ILE A 210 -11.69 -43.28 6.17
C ILE A 210 -11.17 -44.14 5.01
N SER A 211 -10.17 -43.66 4.27
CA SER A 211 -9.60 -44.38 3.14
C SER A 211 -8.98 -45.72 3.54
N ASP A 212 -8.35 -45.80 4.72
CA ASP A 212 -7.81 -47.03 5.26
C ASP A 212 -8.92 -48.04 5.64
N GLU A 213 -10.05 -47.56 6.17
CA GLU A 213 -11.20 -48.42 6.52
C GLU A 213 -11.93 -49.00 5.31
N ILE A 214 -12.07 -48.23 4.22
CA ILE A 214 -12.80 -48.66 3.01
C ILE A 214 -11.93 -49.45 2.01
N GLY A 215 -10.66 -49.73 2.35
CA GLY A 215 -9.77 -50.54 1.51
C GLY A 215 -9.02 -49.76 0.43
N GLY A 216 -8.86 -48.44 0.59
CA GLY A 216 -8.09 -47.59 -0.32
C GLY A 216 -8.93 -46.62 -1.16
N GLY A 217 -8.26 -45.61 -1.70
CA GLY A 217 -8.84 -44.57 -2.55
C GLY A 217 -7.77 -43.99 -3.48
N GLY A 218 -8.18 -43.29 -4.54
CA GLY A 218 -7.26 -42.72 -5.54
C GLY A 218 -6.41 -41.54 -5.06
N VAL A 219 -6.42 -41.22 -3.77
CA VAL A 219 -5.72 -40.07 -3.18
C VAL A 219 -4.86 -40.51 -2.00
N ALA A 220 -3.58 -40.16 -2.03
CA ALA A 220 -2.60 -40.53 -1.00
C ALA A 220 -2.60 -39.55 0.19
N TYR A 221 -3.70 -39.52 0.96
CA TYR A 221 -3.89 -38.57 2.07
C TYR A 221 -2.73 -38.57 3.10
N TRP A 222 -2.15 -39.74 3.42
CA TRP A 222 -0.99 -39.82 4.32
C TRP A 222 0.26 -39.10 3.78
N ALA A 223 0.44 -39.01 2.46
CA ALA A 223 1.51 -38.23 1.86
C ALA A 223 1.31 -36.73 2.13
N HIS A 224 0.07 -36.24 2.05
CA HIS A 224 -0.26 -34.83 2.33
C HIS A 224 0.01 -34.49 3.80
N VAL A 225 -0.39 -35.37 4.72
CA VAL A 225 -0.10 -35.21 6.16
C VAL A 225 1.40 -35.12 6.41
N GLY A 226 2.18 -36.06 5.88
CA GLY A 226 3.64 -36.09 6.03
C GLY A 226 4.31 -34.85 5.44
N GLY A 227 3.91 -34.46 4.22
CA GLY A 227 4.41 -33.24 3.57
C GLY A 227 4.14 -31.99 4.38
N PHE A 228 2.90 -31.80 4.84
CA PHE A 228 2.52 -30.63 5.64
C PHE A 228 3.33 -30.50 6.94
N LEU A 229 3.49 -31.60 7.68
CA LEU A 229 4.30 -31.62 8.89
C LEU A 229 5.77 -31.29 8.62
N TYR A 230 6.33 -31.83 7.54
CA TYR A 230 7.69 -31.51 7.11
C TYR A 230 7.84 -30.02 6.80
N GLY A 231 6.91 -29.45 6.05
CA GLY A 231 6.89 -28.02 5.71
C GLY A 231 6.90 -27.12 6.94
N MET A 232 6.07 -27.45 7.93
CA MET A 232 6.05 -26.73 9.22
C MET A 232 7.41 -26.83 9.94
N GLY A 233 8.00 -28.03 9.98
CA GLY A 233 9.31 -28.26 10.58
C GLY A 233 10.42 -27.49 9.88
N PHE A 234 10.47 -27.55 8.55
CA PHE A 234 11.44 -26.83 7.72
C PHE A 234 11.37 -25.31 7.98
N ALA A 235 10.16 -24.75 7.98
CA ALA A 235 9.93 -23.34 8.30
C ALA A 235 10.37 -22.98 9.73
N GLY A 236 10.08 -23.87 10.69
CA GLY A 236 10.52 -23.73 12.08
C GLY A 236 12.05 -23.69 12.21
N VAL A 237 12.77 -24.55 11.49
CA VAL A 237 14.24 -24.55 11.45
C VAL A 237 14.76 -23.27 10.81
N MET A 238 14.20 -22.84 9.68
CA MET A 238 14.60 -21.59 9.02
C MET A 238 14.45 -20.38 9.95
N ARG A 239 13.35 -20.32 10.72
CA ARG A 239 13.09 -19.28 11.71
C ARG A 239 14.03 -19.33 12.91
N THR A 240 14.22 -20.50 13.50
CA THR A 240 15.06 -20.66 14.72
C THR A 240 16.55 -20.48 14.43
N ALA A 241 17.03 -20.95 13.28
CA ALA A 241 18.42 -20.81 12.86
C ALA A 241 18.77 -19.42 12.29
N ARG A 242 17.79 -18.51 12.18
CA ARG A 242 17.94 -17.15 11.60
C ARG A 242 18.63 -17.17 10.23
N ILE A 243 18.35 -18.20 9.43
CA ILE A 243 18.97 -18.37 8.11
C ILE A 243 18.49 -17.26 7.17
N GLU A 244 17.22 -16.84 7.30
CA GLU A 244 16.66 -15.69 6.57
C GLU A 244 17.50 -14.42 6.79
N GLU A 245 17.80 -14.08 8.05
CA GLU A 245 18.55 -12.87 8.41
C GLU A 245 19.96 -12.89 7.80
N ARG A 246 20.67 -14.02 7.90
CA ARG A 246 22.07 -14.16 7.43
C ARG A 246 22.20 -14.15 5.90
N TRP A 247 21.23 -14.73 5.20
CA TRP A 247 21.25 -14.80 3.74
C TRP A 247 20.73 -13.52 3.08
N LEU A 248 19.73 -12.85 3.68
CA LEU A 248 19.27 -11.56 3.18
C LEU A 248 20.34 -10.48 3.40
N SER A 249 21.00 -10.44 4.56
CA SER A 249 22.01 -9.40 4.85
C SER A 249 23.20 -9.45 3.89
N ALA A 250 23.76 -10.64 3.61
CA ALA A 250 24.88 -10.78 2.67
C ALA A 250 24.55 -10.34 1.24
N ARG A 251 23.32 -10.61 0.78
CA ARG A 251 22.89 -10.27 -0.59
C ARG A 251 22.43 -8.82 -0.73
N ILE A 252 21.94 -8.23 0.36
CA ILE A 252 21.68 -6.79 0.47
C ILE A 252 23.01 -6.04 0.40
N GLU A 253 24.02 -6.50 1.16
CA GLU A 253 25.38 -5.96 1.12
C GLU A 253 25.94 -5.97 -0.31
N ASP A 254 26.03 -7.13 -0.96
CA ASP A 254 26.53 -7.25 -2.34
C ASP A 254 25.82 -6.33 -3.36
N LYS A 255 24.50 -6.17 -3.24
CA LYS A 255 23.72 -5.31 -4.15
C LYS A 255 23.90 -3.83 -3.84
N LEU A 256 23.99 -3.43 -2.57
CA LEU A 256 24.19 -2.04 -2.18
C LEU A 256 25.59 -1.55 -2.57
N THR A 257 26.63 -2.39 -2.45
CA THR A 257 28.00 -2.04 -2.88
C THR A 257 28.12 -1.90 -4.40
N LEU A 258 27.37 -2.70 -5.16
CA LEU A 258 27.33 -2.60 -6.63
C LEU A 258 26.58 -1.37 -7.13
N VAL A 259 25.59 -0.88 -6.37
CA VAL A 259 24.75 0.25 -6.76
C VAL A 259 25.38 1.59 -6.40
N SER A 260 26.04 1.69 -5.23
CA SER A 260 26.54 2.98 -4.71
C SER A 260 28.01 3.29 -5.00
N GLY A 261 28.78 2.36 -5.56
CA GLY A 261 30.22 2.52 -5.86
C GLY A 261 31.14 2.76 -4.65
N ASN A 262 30.60 3.14 -3.49
CA ASN A 262 31.29 3.57 -2.29
C ASN A 262 31.03 2.58 -1.14
N PRO A 263 32.07 1.92 -0.59
CA PRO A 263 31.90 0.90 0.45
C PRO A 263 31.32 1.47 1.75
N VAL A 264 31.54 2.76 2.05
CA VAL A 264 30.99 3.39 3.25
C VAL A 264 29.48 3.61 3.11
N VAL A 265 28.99 3.90 1.91
CA VAL A 265 27.56 4.03 1.64
C VAL A 265 26.85 2.69 1.83
N ALA A 266 27.40 1.61 1.30
CA ALA A 266 26.86 0.27 1.48
C ALA A 266 26.83 -0.17 2.95
N GLU A 267 27.92 0.07 3.69
CA GLU A 267 28.00 -0.23 5.12
C GLU A 267 27.00 0.60 5.93
N ALA A 268 26.85 1.89 5.61
CA ALA A 268 25.90 2.76 6.27
C ALA A 268 24.44 2.37 6.00
N GLN A 269 24.11 1.95 4.78
CA GLN A 269 22.79 1.41 4.45
C GLN A 269 22.47 0.13 5.24
N GLN A 270 23.46 -0.74 5.46
CA GLN A 270 23.33 -1.93 6.31
C GLN A 270 23.14 -1.55 7.80
N LEU A 271 23.89 -0.58 8.31
CA LEU A 271 23.72 -0.06 9.67
C LEU A 271 22.31 0.51 9.89
N ARG A 272 21.77 1.25 8.92
CA ARG A 272 20.37 1.73 8.95
C ARG A 272 19.38 0.58 8.97
N ALA A 273 19.56 -0.43 8.12
CA ALA A 273 18.69 -1.60 8.06
C ALA A 273 18.72 -2.46 9.33
N THR A 274 19.84 -2.46 10.06
CA THR A 274 20.02 -3.22 11.31
C THR A 274 19.67 -2.42 12.57
N GLY A 275 19.06 -1.24 12.41
CA GLY A 275 18.57 -0.41 13.53
C GLY A 275 19.66 0.42 14.23
N ARG A 276 20.74 0.78 13.52
CA ARG A 276 21.82 1.66 14.01
C ARG A 276 21.95 2.94 13.14
N PRO A 277 20.89 3.76 13.01
CA PRO A 277 20.88 4.89 12.07
C PRO A 277 21.82 6.04 12.47
N GLU A 278 22.06 6.30 13.75
CA GLU A 278 23.01 7.34 14.21
C GLU A 278 24.44 7.03 13.77
N GLU A 279 24.86 5.77 13.88
CA GLU A 279 26.21 5.36 13.51
C GLU A 279 26.41 5.39 11.99
N ALA A 280 25.38 5.01 11.24
CA ALA A 280 25.35 5.17 9.79
C ALA A 280 25.53 6.64 9.40
N TYR A 281 24.75 7.54 10.01
CA TYR A 281 24.80 8.97 9.75
C TYR A 281 26.18 9.57 10.06
N GLU A 282 26.79 9.27 11.21
CA GLU A 282 28.12 9.81 11.55
C GLU A 282 29.25 9.26 10.66
N ARG A 283 29.10 8.05 10.11
CA ARG A 283 30.05 7.51 9.12
C ARG A 283 29.90 8.21 7.78
N LEU A 284 28.65 8.32 7.29
CA LEU A 284 28.32 9.02 6.05
C LEU A 284 28.73 10.49 6.10
N ARG A 285 28.46 11.19 7.21
CA ARG A 285 28.86 12.59 7.40
C ARG A 285 30.38 12.78 7.35
N ARG A 286 31.16 11.86 7.92
CA ARG A 286 32.63 11.87 7.83
C ARG A 286 33.11 11.59 6.41
N GLU A 287 32.43 10.71 5.68
CA GLU A 287 32.78 10.40 4.30
C GLU A 287 32.44 11.56 3.36
N MET A 288 31.29 12.20 3.56
CA MET A 288 30.87 13.38 2.83
C MET A 288 31.87 14.54 2.99
N GLN A 289 32.53 14.68 4.15
CA GLN A 289 33.60 15.69 4.32
C GLN A 289 34.81 15.44 3.40
N ARG A 290 35.07 14.19 3.01
CA ARG A 290 36.15 13.81 2.09
C ARG A 290 35.71 13.82 0.63
N HIS A 291 34.45 13.45 0.39
CA HIS A 291 33.84 13.27 -0.93
C HIS A 291 32.57 14.11 -1.03
N ARG A 292 32.70 15.43 -0.91
CA ARG A 292 31.58 16.39 -0.85
C ARG A 292 30.73 16.47 -2.14
N GLU A 293 31.25 15.92 -3.22
CA GLU A 293 30.64 15.95 -4.55
C GLU A 293 30.15 14.59 -5.02
N ASP A 294 30.35 13.53 -4.23
CA ASP A 294 29.89 12.18 -4.53
C ASP A 294 28.35 12.09 -4.29
N PRO A 295 27.54 11.92 -5.36
CA PRO A 295 26.08 11.91 -5.24
C PRO A 295 25.57 10.81 -4.31
N ASP A 296 26.21 9.64 -4.33
CA ASP A 296 25.79 8.49 -3.53
C ASP A 296 26.01 8.74 -2.05
N VAL A 297 27.09 9.43 -1.71
CA VAL A 297 27.38 9.84 -0.33
C VAL A 297 26.41 10.93 0.13
N VAL A 298 26.15 11.95 -0.70
CA VAL A 298 25.23 13.04 -0.35
C VAL A 298 23.80 12.52 -0.14
N VAL A 299 23.31 11.69 -1.06
CA VAL A 299 22.00 11.05 -0.98
C VAL A 299 21.89 10.12 0.23
N ALA A 300 22.87 9.23 0.43
CA ALA A 300 22.82 8.32 1.57
C ALA A 300 22.87 9.08 2.90
N THR A 301 23.63 10.18 2.97
CA THR A 301 23.68 11.04 4.15
C THR A 301 22.36 11.76 4.37
N TRP A 302 21.73 12.29 3.31
CA TRP A 302 20.39 12.88 3.36
C TRP A 302 19.35 11.90 3.89
N ASP A 303 19.33 10.68 3.36
CA ASP A 303 18.37 9.65 3.79
C ASP A 303 18.59 9.25 5.26
N ALA A 304 19.86 9.14 5.67
CA ALA A 304 20.23 8.84 7.05
C ALA A 304 19.81 10.00 7.99
N ALA A 305 20.03 11.24 7.58
CA ALA A 305 19.59 12.43 8.33
C ALA A 305 18.07 12.47 8.47
N THR A 306 17.35 12.21 7.38
CA THR A 306 15.89 12.18 7.35
C THR A 306 15.32 11.14 8.31
N GLN A 307 15.91 9.94 8.36
CA GLN A 307 15.50 8.89 9.30
C GLN A 307 15.68 9.31 10.77
N LEU A 308 16.63 10.19 11.05
CA LEU A 308 16.92 10.73 12.39
C LEU A 308 16.16 12.03 12.70
N GLY A 309 15.34 12.54 11.78
CA GLY A 309 14.70 13.85 11.93
C GLY A 309 15.67 15.04 11.81
N ARG A 310 16.84 14.84 11.20
CA ARG A 310 17.93 15.83 11.06
C ARG A 310 18.08 16.35 9.63
N ALA A 311 17.01 16.28 8.82
CA ALA A 311 17.02 16.66 7.41
C ALA A 311 17.51 18.10 7.17
N SER A 312 17.19 19.03 8.09
CA SER A 312 17.64 20.43 8.03
C SER A 312 19.17 20.58 8.03
N GLU A 313 19.92 19.66 8.65
CA GLU A 313 21.39 19.68 8.65
C GLU A 313 22.00 19.37 7.29
N MET A 314 21.22 18.80 6.37
CA MET A 314 21.65 18.36 5.04
C MET A 314 21.05 19.21 3.91
N ALA A 315 20.24 20.22 4.24
CA ALA A 315 19.50 21.00 3.25
C ALA A 315 20.42 21.71 2.25
N THR A 316 21.56 22.24 2.71
CA THR A 316 22.51 22.95 1.85
C THR A 316 23.20 22.00 0.87
N GLU A 317 23.68 20.86 1.37
CA GLU A 317 24.32 19.83 0.57
C GLU A 317 23.35 19.22 -0.45
N LEU A 318 22.11 18.95 -0.04
CA LEU A 318 21.10 18.42 -0.97
C LEU A 318 20.73 19.45 -2.03
N THR A 319 20.54 20.73 -1.69
CA THR A 319 20.31 21.77 -2.70
C THR A 319 21.48 21.89 -3.69
N GLY A 320 22.72 21.79 -3.20
CA GLY A 320 23.89 21.74 -4.07
C GLY A 320 23.86 20.53 -5.02
N GLN A 321 23.39 19.38 -4.56
CA GLN A 321 23.22 18.19 -5.38
C GLN A 321 22.07 18.32 -6.39
N LEU A 322 20.95 18.94 -6.01
CA LEU A 322 19.86 19.28 -6.94
C LEU A 322 20.34 20.14 -8.10
N ALA A 323 21.19 21.13 -7.83
CA ALA A 323 21.80 21.97 -8.86
C ALA A 323 22.66 21.16 -9.85
N ARG A 324 23.40 20.16 -9.36
CA ARG A 324 24.22 19.26 -10.18
C ARG A 324 23.35 18.36 -11.05
N TRP A 325 22.35 17.69 -10.47
CA TRP A 325 21.43 16.85 -11.26
C TRP A 325 20.69 17.63 -12.33
N VAL A 326 20.28 18.87 -12.05
CA VAL A 326 19.68 19.74 -13.07
C VAL A 326 20.69 20.10 -14.17
N ALA A 327 21.95 20.33 -13.83
CA ALA A 327 23.00 20.61 -14.81
C ALA A 327 23.35 19.39 -15.68
N ASP A 328 23.30 18.19 -15.10
CA ASP A 328 23.59 16.91 -15.75
C ASP A 328 22.36 16.29 -16.46
N GLU A 329 21.24 17.01 -16.50
CA GLU A 329 19.95 16.56 -17.05
C GLU A 329 19.34 15.32 -16.36
N GLU A 330 19.75 15.02 -15.12
CA GLU A 330 19.20 13.96 -14.26
C GLU A 330 17.90 14.43 -13.54
N LEU A 331 16.90 14.81 -14.33
CA LEU A 331 15.70 15.50 -13.84
C LEU A 331 14.77 14.64 -12.98
N GLU A 332 14.78 13.31 -13.15
CA GLU A 332 14.01 12.38 -12.32
C GLU A 332 14.53 12.38 -10.87
N ALA A 333 15.86 12.30 -10.68
CA ALA A 333 16.48 12.39 -9.37
C ALA A 333 16.26 13.78 -8.76
N ALA A 334 16.49 14.83 -9.53
CA ALA A 334 16.29 16.21 -9.08
C ALA A 334 14.85 16.47 -8.59
N SER A 335 13.84 16.05 -9.36
CA SER A 335 12.43 16.26 -8.98
C SER A 335 12.02 15.42 -7.76
N SER A 336 12.46 14.17 -7.66
CA SER A 336 12.17 13.30 -6.51
C SER A 336 12.76 13.84 -5.21
N TYR A 337 14.05 14.18 -5.20
CA TYR A 337 14.71 14.69 -4.00
C TYR A 337 14.30 16.13 -3.68
N TRP A 338 13.91 16.92 -4.69
CA TRP A 338 13.29 18.22 -4.43
C TRP A 338 11.97 18.06 -3.68
N HIS A 339 11.12 17.10 -4.07
CA HIS A 339 9.85 16.86 -3.37
C HIS A 339 10.08 16.49 -1.89
N ASP A 340 11.09 15.66 -1.60
CA ASP A 340 11.45 15.32 -0.22
C ASP A 340 12.04 16.51 0.55
N LEU A 341 12.92 17.29 -0.09
CA LEU A 341 13.47 18.51 0.50
C LEU A 341 12.36 19.52 0.80
N ASP A 342 11.42 19.71 -0.12
CA ASP A 342 10.29 20.63 0.02
C ASP A 342 9.38 20.24 1.20
N ARG A 343 9.15 18.94 1.36
CA ARG A 343 8.31 18.37 2.43
C ARG A 343 8.99 18.43 3.81
N LEU A 344 10.29 18.20 3.87
CA LEU A 344 11.04 18.06 5.13
C LEU A 344 11.70 19.36 5.59
N VAL A 345 12.08 20.22 4.64
CA VAL A 345 12.73 21.51 4.87
C VAL A 345 12.13 22.55 3.89
N PRO A 346 10.89 23.01 4.12
CA PRO A 346 10.18 23.89 3.18
C PRO A 346 10.90 25.20 2.87
N ASP A 347 11.68 25.71 3.82
CA ASP A 347 12.43 26.97 3.70
C ASP A 347 13.86 26.77 3.16
N ALA A 348 14.17 25.59 2.60
CA ALA A 348 15.46 25.34 2.00
C ALA A 348 15.75 26.37 0.88
N PRO A 349 16.93 27.02 0.88
CA PRO A 349 17.23 28.05 -0.11
C PRO A 349 17.54 27.40 -1.45
N ILE A 350 16.59 27.40 -2.38
CA ILE A 350 16.74 26.82 -3.73
C ILE A 350 16.69 27.93 -4.78
N ASP A 351 17.64 27.92 -5.72
CA ASP A 351 17.66 28.87 -6.82
C ASP A 351 16.38 28.73 -7.68
N PRO A 352 15.64 29.82 -7.93
CA PRO A 352 14.43 29.80 -8.75
C PRO A 352 14.61 29.17 -10.14
N ARG A 353 15.82 29.23 -10.71
CA ARG A 353 16.14 28.60 -12.01
C ARG A 353 16.10 27.08 -11.93
N ILE A 354 16.56 26.49 -10.83
CA ILE A 354 16.49 25.04 -10.59
C ILE A 354 15.03 24.63 -10.47
N LEU A 355 14.24 25.38 -9.67
CA LEU A 355 12.81 25.13 -9.49
C LEU A 355 12.03 25.23 -10.80
N LEU A 356 12.39 26.15 -11.70
CA LEU A 356 11.76 26.28 -13.01
C LEU A 356 12.05 25.08 -13.93
N VAL A 357 13.26 24.53 -13.89
CA VAL A 357 13.59 23.31 -14.66
C VAL A 357 12.82 22.11 -14.10
N ILE A 358 12.76 21.98 -12.78
CA ILE A 358 11.99 20.94 -12.10
C ILE A 358 10.49 21.08 -12.39
N ALA A 359 9.93 22.29 -12.33
CA ALA A 359 8.53 22.57 -12.63
C ALA A 359 8.15 22.16 -14.07
N ARG A 360 9.02 22.44 -15.04
CA ARG A 360 8.84 22.01 -16.44
C ARG A 360 8.85 20.48 -16.55
N HIS A 361 9.79 19.82 -15.89
CA HIS A 361 9.85 18.35 -15.89
C HIS A 361 8.60 17.73 -15.25
N LEU A 362 8.14 18.28 -14.12
CA LEU A 362 6.90 17.85 -13.46
C LEU A 362 5.66 18.09 -14.33
N HIS A 363 5.66 19.16 -15.12
CA HIS A 363 4.62 19.40 -16.12
C HIS A 363 4.61 18.30 -17.20
N GLU A 364 5.78 17.92 -17.74
CA GLU A 364 5.92 16.84 -18.72
C GLU A 364 5.46 15.47 -18.18
N LEU A 365 5.66 15.24 -16.87
CA LEU A 365 5.22 14.03 -16.17
C LEU A 365 3.75 14.05 -15.70
N ASP A 366 2.99 15.09 -16.07
CA ASP A 366 1.60 15.32 -15.66
C ASP A 366 1.41 15.26 -14.13
N ARG A 367 2.30 15.94 -13.38
CA ARG A 367 2.24 16.13 -11.93
C ARG A 367 1.79 17.56 -11.60
N PRO A 368 0.50 17.90 -11.77
CA PRO A 368 0.03 19.29 -11.76
C PRO A 368 0.21 19.99 -10.40
N LEU A 369 0.00 19.28 -9.29
CA LEU A 369 0.13 19.86 -7.95
C LEU A 369 1.58 20.22 -7.63
N GLU A 370 2.51 19.29 -7.86
CA GLU A 370 3.94 19.46 -7.60
C GLU A 370 4.53 20.54 -8.52
N CYS A 371 4.14 20.55 -9.79
CA CYS A 371 4.49 21.59 -10.75
C CYS A 371 4.05 22.99 -10.24
N ARG A 372 2.82 23.11 -9.76
CA ARG A 372 2.31 24.37 -9.20
C ARG A 372 3.07 24.81 -7.93
N ILE A 373 3.43 23.88 -7.04
CA ILE A 373 4.24 24.17 -5.85
C ILE A 373 5.62 24.68 -6.25
N ALA A 374 6.29 24.00 -7.18
CA ALA A 374 7.60 24.43 -7.69
C ALA A 374 7.54 25.84 -8.31
N LEU A 375 6.51 26.13 -9.10
CA LEU A 375 6.28 27.46 -9.69
C LEU A 375 6.02 28.53 -8.62
N THR A 376 5.22 28.21 -7.61
CA THR A 376 4.92 29.13 -6.50
C THR A 376 6.21 29.50 -5.75
N LYS A 377 7.06 28.50 -5.45
CA LYS A 377 8.33 28.72 -4.77
C LYS A 377 9.36 29.45 -5.62
N ALA A 378 9.41 29.15 -6.92
CA ALA A 378 10.26 29.87 -7.86
C ALA A 378 9.90 31.36 -7.91
N LEU A 379 8.61 31.71 -7.80
CA LEU A 379 8.16 33.09 -7.75
C LEU A 379 8.46 33.75 -6.39
N GLY A 380 8.20 33.06 -5.28
CA GLY A 380 8.43 33.56 -3.92
C GLY A 380 9.90 33.80 -3.58
N GLY A 381 10.82 33.01 -4.16
CA GLY A 381 12.26 33.07 -3.87
C GLY A 381 13.04 34.23 -4.49
N GLY A 382 12.38 35.18 -5.16
CA GLY A 382 13.05 36.32 -5.77
C GLY A 382 12.38 36.86 -7.02
N ALA A 383 11.06 37.05 -7.02
CA ALA A 383 10.36 37.68 -8.14
C ALA A 383 10.97 39.03 -8.56
N GLU A 384 11.65 39.73 -7.62
CA GLU A 384 12.38 40.99 -7.85
C GLU A 384 13.66 40.84 -8.67
N ASP A 385 14.30 39.67 -8.64
CA ASP A 385 15.56 39.40 -9.33
C ASP A 385 15.37 38.73 -10.71
N MET A 386 14.12 38.50 -11.12
CA MET A 386 13.83 37.90 -12.42
C MET A 386 14.14 38.87 -13.57
N ASN A 387 14.97 38.43 -14.51
CA ASN A 387 15.16 39.12 -15.80
C ASN A 387 14.02 38.78 -16.79
N PRO A 388 13.85 39.55 -17.90
CA PRO A 388 12.77 39.33 -18.85
C PRO A 388 12.74 37.91 -19.44
N GLY A 389 13.91 37.32 -19.70
CA GLY A 389 14.00 35.97 -20.26
C GLY A 389 13.53 34.88 -19.29
N LEU A 390 13.84 35.02 -18.00
CA LEU A 390 13.39 34.10 -16.96
C LEU A 390 11.89 34.24 -16.70
N ALA A 391 11.37 35.47 -16.68
CA ALA A 391 9.94 35.74 -16.54
C ALA A 391 9.11 35.14 -17.70
N LEU A 392 9.63 35.19 -18.93
CA LEU A 392 8.99 34.54 -20.08
C LEU A 392 8.98 33.02 -19.97
N ARG A 393 10.09 32.39 -19.56
CA ARG A 393 10.12 30.94 -19.34
C ARG A 393 9.18 30.51 -18.21
N PHE A 394 9.09 31.30 -17.15
CA PHE A 394 8.13 31.08 -16.09
C PHE A 394 6.69 31.14 -16.63
N PHE A 395 6.37 32.18 -17.40
CA PHE A 395 5.06 32.33 -18.05
C PHE A 395 4.69 31.12 -18.91
N GLU A 396 5.63 30.66 -19.75
CA GLU A 396 5.42 29.51 -20.64
C GLU A 396 5.09 28.21 -19.88
N VAL A 397 5.77 27.94 -18.75
CA VAL A 397 5.52 26.74 -17.93
C VAL A 397 4.24 26.89 -17.11
N ALA A 398 3.97 28.10 -16.60
CA ALA A 398 2.84 28.35 -15.70
C ALA A 398 1.49 28.43 -16.43
N ARG A 399 1.43 28.91 -17.69
CA ARG A 399 0.16 29.25 -18.36
C ARG A 399 -0.86 28.12 -18.45
N GLU A 400 -0.43 26.86 -18.48
CA GLU A 400 -1.31 25.71 -18.60
C GLU A 400 -1.76 25.12 -17.24
N ARG A 401 -0.95 25.29 -16.19
CA ARG A 401 -1.15 24.59 -14.90
C ARG A 401 -1.34 25.53 -13.70
N ALA A 402 -0.97 26.79 -13.85
CA ALA A 402 -1.12 27.85 -12.87
C ALA A 402 -1.37 29.19 -13.60
N PRO A 403 -2.51 29.33 -14.31
CA PRO A 403 -2.84 30.52 -15.11
C PRO A 403 -2.80 31.81 -14.30
N GLU A 404 -3.09 31.75 -13.00
CA GLU A 404 -2.97 32.84 -12.03
C GLU A 404 -1.51 33.30 -11.84
N LEU A 405 -0.58 32.35 -11.66
CA LEU A 405 0.85 32.63 -11.53
C LEU A 405 1.45 33.11 -12.87
N ALA A 406 0.98 32.53 -13.98
CA ALA A 406 1.36 32.95 -15.32
C ALA A 406 0.93 34.39 -15.58
N THR A 407 -0.32 34.75 -15.25
CA THR A 407 -0.82 36.12 -15.40
C THR A 407 0.05 37.12 -14.63
N HIS A 408 0.42 36.79 -13.39
CA HIS A 408 1.31 37.64 -12.59
C HIS A 408 2.70 37.82 -13.24
N ALA A 409 3.33 36.72 -13.65
CA ALA A 409 4.65 36.77 -14.31
C ALA A 409 4.59 37.49 -15.67
N GLY A 410 3.52 37.31 -16.43
CA GLY A 410 3.30 37.93 -17.74
C GLY A 410 3.07 39.44 -17.64
N LEU A 411 2.24 39.90 -16.70
CA LEU A 411 2.05 41.34 -16.43
C LEU A 411 3.36 42.01 -16.03
N ARG A 412 4.17 41.33 -15.21
CA ARG A 412 5.50 41.82 -14.85
C ARG A 412 6.43 41.86 -16.06
N ALA A 413 6.45 40.80 -16.87
CA ALA A 413 7.22 40.72 -18.12
C ALA A 413 6.93 41.92 -19.06
N LEU A 414 5.68 42.38 -19.11
CA LEU A 414 5.25 43.53 -19.91
C LEU A 414 5.77 44.88 -19.40
N THR A 415 6.20 44.99 -18.14
CA THR A 415 6.77 46.24 -17.60
C THR A 415 8.17 46.55 -18.13
N TRP A 416 8.90 45.55 -18.66
CA TRP A 416 10.26 45.76 -19.16
C TRP A 416 10.28 46.35 -20.57
N PRO A 417 11.04 47.43 -20.81
CA PRO A 417 11.08 48.12 -22.11
C PRO A 417 11.83 47.33 -23.20
N GLU A 418 12.68 46.38 -22.81
CA GLU A 418 13.54 45.59 -23.71
C GLU A 418 12.78 44.46 -24.45
N LEU A 419 11.52 44.21 -24.09
CA LEU A 419 10.71 43.16 -24.71
C LEU A 419 10.38 43.52 -26.18
N PRO A 420 10.74 42.67 -27.17
CA PRO A 420 10.46 42.92 -28.57
C PRO A 420 8.98 43.20 -28.84
N ALA A 421 8.68 44.14 -29.73
CA ALA A 421 7.30 44.61 -29.97
C ALA A 421 6.33 43.49 -30.40
N GLU A 422 6.83 42.49 -31.14
CA GLU A 422 6.05 41.31 -31.54
C GLU A 422 5.70 40.43 -30.32
N ARG A 423 6.72 40.07 -29.51
CA ARG A 423 6.55 39.29 -28.28
C ARG A 423 5.67 39.99 -27.25
N ARG A 424 5.76 41.31 -27.16
CA ARG A 424 4.89 42.12 -26.31
C ARG A 424 3.42 41.95 -26.69
N ARG A 425 3.08 42.08 -27.97
CA ARG A 425 1.70 41.94 -28.46
C ARG A 425 1.13 40.54 -28.21
N ASP A 426 1.94 39.51 -28.40
CA ASP A 426 1.52 38.13 -28.16
C ASP A 426 1.30 37.86 -26.66
N LEU A 427 2.23 38.33 -25.81
CA LEU A 427 2.09 38.21 -24.36
C LEU A 427 0.88 38.99 -23.82
N GLU A 428 0.63 40.21 -24.30
CA GLU A 428 -0.58 40.99 -23.96
C GLU A 428 -1.86 40.21 -24.27
N ARG A 429 -1.90 39.55 -25.44
CA ARG A 429 -3.04 38.71 -25.84
C ARG A 429 -3.20 37.50 -24.94
N GLU A 430 -2.12 36.75 -24.69
CA GLU A 430 -2.18 35.53 -23.87
C GLU A 430 -2.51 35.83 -22.41
N VAL A 431 -1.93 36.88 -21.81
CA VAL A 431 -2.24 37.32 -20.45
C VAL A 431 -3.72 37.71 -20.32
N SER A 432 -4.28 38.42 -21.31
CA SER A 432 -5.69 38.81 -21.30
C SER A 432 -6.62 37.59 -21.33
N LEU A 433 -6.31 36.58 -22.16
CA LEU A 433 -7.09 35.34 -22.25
C LEU A 433 -7.05 34.53 -20.96
N LEU A 434 -5.87 34.42 -20.32
CA LEU A 434 -5.70 33.69 -19.06
C LEU A 434 -6.41 34.38 -17.89
N ALA A 435 -6.40 35.71 -17.86
CA ALA A 435 -7.13 36.49 -16.87
C ALA A 435 -8.66 36.28 -17.00
N GLU A 436 -9.18 36.20 -18.23
CA GLU A 436 -10.59 35.88 -18.47
C GLU A 436 -10.95 34.44 -18.05
N GLN A 437 -10.10 33.45 -18.35
CA GLN A 437 -10.34 32.04 -17.99
C GLN A 437 -10.34 31.80 -16.48
N SER A 438 -9.42 32.46 -15.75
CA SER A 438 -9.36 32.36 -14.29
C SER A 438 -10.64 32.91 -13.64
N ALA A 439 -11.19 34.00 -14.18
CA ALA A 439 -12.46 34.58 -13.73
C ALA A 439 -13.70 33.70 -14.04
N TYR A 440 -13.66 32.84 -15.07
CA TYR A 440 -14.75 31.90 -15.39
C TYR A 440 -14.70 30.63 -14.53
N ALA A 441 -13.51 30.12 -14.19
CA ALA A 441 -13.35 28.92 -13.36
C ALA A 441 -13.88 29.11 -11.93
N GLU A 442 -13.67 30.29 -11.35
CA GLU A 442 -14.23 30.70 -10.06
C GLU A 442 -15.79 30.70 -10.06
N ALA A 443 -16.42 30.91 -11.22
CA ALA A 443 -17.86 30.96 -11.36
C ALA A 443 -18.54 29.56 -11.50
N GLU A 444 -17.83 28.54 -11.99
CA GLU A 444 -18.39 27.20 -12.23
C GLU A 444 -18.34 26.28 -10.98
N GLU A 445 -17.43 26.56 -10.04
CA GLU A 445 -17.26 25.83 -8.77
C GLU A 445 -18.38 26.09 -7.73
N VAL A 446 -19.37 26.90 -8.10
CA VAL A 446 -20.51 27.34 -7.27
C VAL A 446 -21.79 26.50 -7.51
N ALA A 447 -21.79 25.53 -8.45
CA ALA A 447 -22.99 24.72 -8.78
C ALA A 447 -23.02 23.34 -8.07
N PRO A 448 -24.05 23.01 -7.25
CA PRO A 448 -24.08 21.75 -6.48
C PRO A 448 -24.56 20.54 -7.30
N ARG A 449 -23.89 19.38 -7.17
CA ARG A 449 -24.34 18.07 -7.69
C ARG A 449 -24.55 17.06 -6.57
N HIS A 450 -25.74 16.45 -6.51
CA HIS A 450 -26.13 15.43 -5.54
C HIS A 450 -25.84 14.01 -6.03
N HIS A 451 -25.09 13.20 -5.27
CA HIS A 451 -25.20 11.73 -5.32
C HIS A 451 -25.08 11.12 -3.92
N GLY A 452 -26.07 10.31 -3.54
CA GLY A 452 -26.20 9.71 -2.22
C GLY A 452 -25.53 8.34 -2.12
N TRP A 453 -24.91 8.08 -0.96
CA TRP A 453 -24.42 6.76 -0.57
C TRP A 453 -24.82 6.45 0.87
N ARG A 454 -25.27 5.21 1.12
CA ARG A 454 -25.70 4.71 2.44
C ARG A 454 -24.54 3.95 3.10
N GLY A 455 -23.89 4.58 4.08
CA GLY A 455 -22.92 3.96 4.99
C GLY A 455 -23.58 3.29 6.20
N ARG A 456 -23.03 2.14 6.60
CA ARG A 456 -23.61 1.16 7.52
C ARG A 456 -22.96 1.28 8.92
N GLY A 457 -23.74 1.63 9.94
CA GLY A 457 -23.55 1.21 11.34
C GLY A 457 -22.61 2.01 12.27
N SER A 458 -23.04 3.18 12.75
CA SER A 458 -22.44 3.86 13.92
C SER A 458 -23.41 3.75 15.11
N ARG A 459 -22.99 3.09 16.21
CA ARG A 459 -23.75 3.07 17.47
C ARG A 459 -23.88 4.50 18.00
N ALA A 460 -25.11 4.89 18.35
CA ALA A 460 -25.50 6.28 18.55
C ALA A 460 -24.86 6.94 19.79
N ILE A 461 -24.33 8.15 19.61
CA ILE A 461 -24.05 9.13 20.67
C ILE A 461 -25.35 9.85 21.00
N ASP A 462 -25.64 10.06 22.29
CA ASP A 462 -26.77 10.88 22.74
C ASP A 462 -26.41 12.37 22.58
N LEU A 463 -26.97 13.01 21.55
CA LEU A 463 -26.75 14.42 21.21
C LEU A 463 -27.72 15.37 21.94
N GLY A 464 -28.51 14.88 22.91
CA GLY A 464 -29.56 15.65 23.59
C GLY A 464 -30.90 15.67 22.82
N GLU A 465 -31.96 16.17 23.47
CA GLU A 465 -33.32 16.18 22.89
C GLU A 465 -33.42 17.12 21.66
N PRO A 466 -34.11 16.67 20.59
CA PRO A 466 -34.30 17.47 19.38
C PRO A 466 -35.23 18.68 19.63
N ILE A 467 -34.92 19.81 19.02
CA ILE A 467 -35.76 21.02 19.07
C ILE A 467 -36.68 21.01 17.84
N GLU A 468 -38.00 21.09 18.04
CA GLU A 468 -38.97 21.29 16.96
C GLU A 468 -38.74 22.66 16.28
N ALA A 469 -38.73 22.66 14.94
CA ALA A 469 -38.44 23.84 14.13
C ALA A 469 -39.53 24.92 14.29
N PRO A 470 -39.18 26.19 14.59
CA PRO A 470 -40.15 27.28 14.52
C PRO A 470 -40.32 27.77 13.07
N GLU A 471 -41.57 28.02 12.67
CA GLU A 471 -41.94 28.62 11.38
C GLU A 471 -41.34 30.03 11.23
N LEU A 472 -40.69 30.30 10.09
CA LEU A 472 -40.10 31.60 9.75
C LEU A 472 -41.20 32.63 9.38
N PRO A 473 -41.21 33.84 9.96
CA PRO A 473 -42.08 34.92 9.48
C PRO A 473 -41.46 35.64 8.26
N SER A 474 -42.33 36.15 7.39
CA SER A 474 -42.00 36.86 6.16
C SER A 474 -41.42 38.26 6.40
N PRO A 475 -40.68 38.84 5.44
CA PRO A 475 -39.90 40.06 5.67
C PRO A 475 -40.79 41.31 5.52
N SER A 476 -40.82 42.15 6.57
CA SER A 476 -41.31 43.52 6.48
C SER A 476 -40.27 44.52 6.97
N GLU A 477 -40.03 45.49 6.09
CA GLU A 477 -39.41 46.82 6.21
C GLU A 477 -39.07 47.37 7.61
N GLY A 478 -37.87 47.98 7.72
CA GLY A 478 -37.77 49.30 8.32
C GLY A 478 -36.70 49.53 9.42
N VAL A 479 -35.83 50.49 9.09
CA VAL A 479 -35.19 51.50 9.99
C VAL A 479 -33.80 51.20 10.59
N ARG A 480 -32.89 52.12 10.24
CA ARG A 480 -31.48 52.26 10.62
C ARG A 480 -31.28 52.56 12.11
N ALA A 481 -30.22 51.99 12.69
CA ALA A 481 -29.44 52.60 13.78
C ALA A 481 -27.93 52.49 13.47
N ARG A 482 -27.18 53.59 13.59
CA ARG A 482 -25.71 53.62 13.48
C ARG A 482 -25.08 53.14 14.81
N PRO A 483 -24.04 52.28 14.81
CA PRO A 483 -23.18 52.11 15.96
C PRO A 483 -21.94 53.02 15.91
N ALA A 484 -21.45 53.37 17.10
CA ALA A 484 -20.29 54.25 17.38
C ALA A 484 -18.94 53.64 16.92
N PRO A 485 -17.86 54.44 16.75
CA PRO A 485 -16.57 53.92 16.30
C PRO A 485 -15.89 53.07 17.39
N ALA A 486 -15.41 51.88 17.00
CA ALA A 486 -14.60 51.00 17.85
C ALA A 486 -13.15 51.51 17.99
N PRO A 487 -12.48 51.29 19.14
CA PRO A 487 -11.09 51.72 19.37
C PRO A 487 -10.12 50.92 18.49
N ALA A 488 -9.02 51.57 18.08
CA ALA A 488 -7.99 50.96 17.23
C ALA A 488 -7.33 49.75 17.92
N PRO A 489 -7.05 48.66 17.19
CA PRO A 489 -6.36 47.48 17.72
C PRO A 489 -4.88 47.78 18.02
N PRO A 490 -4.26 47.09 18.99
CA PRO A 490 -2.84 47.25 19.31
C PRO A 490 -1.96 46.79 18.13
N VAL A 491 -0.89 47.54 17.89
CA VAL A 491 0.13 47.26 16.88
C VAL A 491 0.95 46.05 17.32
N PHE A 492 0.98 45.00 16.49
CA PHE A 492 1.78 43.79 16.70
C PHE A 492 3.19 43.97 16.11
N ASP A 493 4.21 43.59 16.88
CA ASP A 493 5.63 43.61 16.49
C ASP A 493 5.99 42.30 15.77
N PRO A 494 6.36 42.33 14.48
CA PRO A 494 6.62 41.13 13.68
C PRO A 494 7.96 40.43 13.98
N ASN A 495 8.75 40.88 14.96
CA ASN A 495 10.05 40.27 15.29
C ASN A 495 10.04 39.34 16.52
N SER A 496 8.89 38.90 17.02
CA SER A 496 8.83 37.94 18.13
C SER A 496 7.91 36.74 17.87
N ALA A 497 8.34 35.80 17.03
CA ALA A 497 8.00 34.38 17.16
C ALA A 497 8.77 33.50 16.16
N THR A 498 9.78 32.81 16.65
CA THR A 498 10.28 31.55 16.10
C THR A 498 9.19 30.48 16.25
N ALA A 499 8.69 29.90 15.16
CA ALA A 499 7.84 28.71 15.22
C ALA A 499 8.73 27.47 15.37
N ALA A 500 8.73 26.92 16.58
CA ALA A 500 9.37 25.66 16.94
C ALA A 500 8.52 24.47 16.46
N MET A 501 9.19 23.33 16.25
CA MET A 501 8.51 22.03 16.20
C MET A 501 7.60 21.84 17.43
N PRO A 502 6.41 21.22 17.28
CA PRO A 502 5.63 20.82 18.43
C PRO A 502 6.45 19.86 19.30
N PRO A 503 6.38 19.97 20.64
CA PRO A 503 7.11 19.07 21.52
C PRO A 503 6.65 17.63 21.32
N PRO A 504 7.52 16.63 21.59
CA PRO A 504 7.11 15.23 21.59
C PRO A 504 5.97 15.02 22.60
N LEU A 505 5.00 14.19 22.21
CA LEU A 505 3.90 13.74 23.07
C LEU A 505 4.44 13.32 24.46
N PRO A 506 3.77 13.70 25.56
CA PRO A 506 4.15 13.24 26.89
C PRO A 506 4.17 11.70 26.95
N SER A 507 5.10 11.17 27.72
CA SER A 507 5.50 9.75 27.84
C SER A 507 4.46 8.82 28.49
N SER A 508 3.18 8.99 28.19
CA SER A 508 2.09 8.08 28.58
C SER A 508 1.41 7.64 27.30
N GLY A 509 1.23 6.33 27.09
CA GLY A 509 0.59 5.79 25.88
C GLY A 509 -0.81 6.37 25.61
N PRO A 510 -1.41 6.01 24.46
CA PRO A 510 -2.64 6.63 23.96
C PRO A 510 -3.75 6.71 25.00
N ARG A 511 -4.35 7.88 25.12
CA ARG A 511 -5.28 8.25 26.19
C ARG A 511 -6.63 7.54 26.11
N TRP A 512 -7.10 7.16 24.91
CA TRP A 512 -8.38 6.46 24.73
C TRP A 512 -8.23 5.13 24.00
N ARG A 513 -9.13 4.18 24.26
CA ARG A 513 -9.15 2.85 23.61
C ARG A 513 -9.86 2.82 22.27
N ASP A 514 -10.82 3.72 22.05
CA ASP A 514 -11.56 3.84 20.79
C ASP A 514 -12.21 5.22 20.64
N VAL A 515 -12.64 5.55 19.43
CA VAL A 515 -13.42 6.77 19.13
C VAL A 515 -14.87 6.38 18.83
N LYS A 516 -15.81 6.99 19.57
CA LYS A 516 -17.23 6.98 19.23
C LYS A 516 -17.54 8.20 18.39
N VAL A 517 -17.94 7.97 17.13
CA VAL A 517 -18.15 9.02 16.14
C VAL A 517 -19.63 9.21 15.84
N ALA A 518 -20.11 10.45 15.93
CA ALA A 518 -21.34 10.90 15.32
C ALA A 518 -21.02 11.65 14.02
N GLU A 519 -21.26 11.01 12.88
CA GLU A 519 -21.19 11.68 11.57
C GLU A 519 -22.43 12.55 11.38
N VAL A 520 -22.19 13.82 11.08
CA VAL A 520 -23.24 14.85 10.95
C VAL A 520 -22.94 15.78 9.79
N VAL A 521 -23.95 16.51 9.33
CA VAL A 521 -23.82 17.58 8.34
C VAL A 521 -24.09 18.91 9.03
N PRO A 522 -23.12 19.83 9.12
CA PRO A 522 -23.36 21.14 9.72
C PRO A 522 -24.31 21.96 8.85
N VAL A 523 -25.19 22.72 9.48
CA VAL A 523 -26.22 23.55 8.82
C VAL A 523 -26.00 25.03 9.09
N GLU A 524 -25.66 25.40 10.33
CA GLU A 524 -25.52 26.81 10.71
C GLU A 524 -24.64 26.97 11.95
N LEU A 525 -23.81 28.03 11.96
CA LEU A 525 -23.14 28.54 13.16
C LEU A 525 -24.09 29.42 13.99
N ALA A 526 -25.08 28.78 14.61
CA ALA A 526 -26.06 29.49 15.45
C ALA A 526 -25.38 30.10 16.70
N PRO A 527 -25.96 31.16 17.31
CA PRO A 527 -25.39 31.78 18.51
C PRO A 527 -25.22 30.81 19.68
N GLU A 528 -26.12 29.85 19.83
CA GLU A 528 -26.14 28.88 20.93
C GLU A 528 -25.22 27.66 20.73
N GLY A 529 -24.77 27.40 19.51
CA GLY A 529 -23.97 26.22 19.17
C GLY A 529 -23.95 25.90 17.67
N LEU A 530 -23.19 24.88 17.30
CA LEU A 530 -23.17 24.37 15.93
C LEU A 530 -24.44 23.56 15.68
N ARG A 531 -25.30 24.06 14.78
CA ARG A 531 -26.50 23.35 14.34
C ARG A 531 -26.13 22.39 13.22
N MET A 532 -26.56 21.14 13.36
CA MET A 532 -26.15 20.04 12.49
C MET A 532 -27.31 19.06 12.28
N THR A 533 -27.30 18.34 11.17
CA THR A 533 -28.29 17.31 10.86
C THR A 533 -27.68 15.92 10.84
N ARG A 534 -28.46 14.94 11.29
CA ARG A 534 -28.15 13.52 11.16
C ARG A 534 -29.39 12.80 10.64
N GLY A 535 -29.41 12.51 9.34
CA GLY A 535 -30.64 12.09 8.65
C GLY A 535 -31.63 13.25 8.57
N GLU A 536 -32.87 13.04 9.00
CA GLU A 536 -33.94 14.06 8.98
C GLU A 536 -34.02 14.89 10.27
N ARG A 537 -33.14 14.64 11.25
CA ARG A 537 -33.17 15.29 12.56
C ARG A 537 -32.09 16.34 12.69
N THR A 538 -32.47 17.49 13.25
CA THR A 538 -31.56 18.58 13.58
C THR A 538 -31.16 18.51 15.06
N HIS A 539 -29.88 18.66 15.31
CA HIS A 539 -29.25 18.70 16.63
C HIS A 539 -28.44 19.99 16.76
N VAL A 540 -28.24 20.46 18.00
CA VAL A 540 -27.37 21.58 18.31
C VAL A 540 -26.32 21.10 19.29
N VAL A 541 -25.05 21.25 18.95
CA VAL A 541 -23.94 21.04 19.89
C VAL A 541 -23.54 22.40 20.44
N PRO A 542 -23.82 22.70 21.72
CA PRO A 542 -23.40 23.97 22.31
C PRO A 542 -21.89 24.13 22.22
N TYR A 543 -21.40 25.34 21.90
CA TYR A 543 -19.96 25.57 21.78
C TYR A 543 -19.20 25.21 23.07
N ALA A 544 -19.82 25.44 24.23
CA ALA A 544 -19.28 25.06 25.54
C ALA A 544 -19.10 23.54 25.74
N ARG A 545 -19.72 22.69 24.90
CA ARG A 545 -19.49 21.24 24.93
C ARG A 545 -18.32 20.79 24.05
N ILE A 546 -17.83 21.64 23.16
CA ILE A 546 -16.69 21.34 22.30
C ILE A 546 -15.43 21.61 23.13
N GLN A 547 -14.66 20.55 23.40
CA GLN A 547 -13.49 20.63 24.29
C GLN A 547 -12.17 20.63 23.53
N ALA A 548 -12.12 19.98 22.38
CA ALA A 548 -11.01 20.06 21.45
C ALA A 548 -11.47 19.94 19.99
N ILE A 549 -10.68 20.49 19.07
CA ILE A 549 -10.92 20.49 17.64
C ILE A 549 -9.67 19.97 16.93
N ALA A 550 -9.83 18.95 16.11
CA ALA A 550 -8.79 18.41 15.24
C ALA A 550 -9.23 18.50 13.78
N ALA A 551 -8.31 18.80 12.85
CA ALA A 551 -8.59 18.72 11.42
C ALA A 551 -7.43 18.09 10.65
N GLY A 552 -7.76 17.39 9.56
CA GLY A 552 -6.76 16.75 8.71
C GLY A 552 -7.36 16.11 7.47
N THR A 553 -6.56 16.01 6.41
CA THR A 553 -6.94 15.36 5.15
C THR A 553 -6.72 13.86 5.26
N VAL A 554 -7.74 13.04 5.03
CA VAL A 554 -7.68 11.59 5.19
C VAL A 554 -7.96 10.87 3.87
N HIS A 555 -7.09 9.92 3.51
CA HIS A 555 -7.25 9.03 2.36
C HIS A 555 -8.04 7.76 2.71
N GLY A 556 -8.61 7.10 1.70
CA GLY A 556 -9.23 5.77 1.85
C GLY A 556 -10.65 5.75 2.44
N LEU A 557 -11.25 6.91 2.75
CA LEU A 557 -12.66 7.02 3.13
C LEU A 557 -13.60 7.00 1.92
N VAL A 558 -13.20 7.70 0.87
CA VAL A 558 -13.79 7.70 -0.47
C VAL A 558 -12.64 7.75 -1.49
N GLU A 559 -12.93 7.72 -2.80
CA GLU A 559 -11.90 7.70 -3.85
C GLU A 559 -10.98 8.94 -3.84
N ARG A 560 -11.43 10.06 -3.25
CA ARG A 560 -10.66 11.30 -3.09
C ARG A 560 -10.32 11.55 -1.61
N PRO A 561 -9.24 12.28 -1.31
CA PRO A 561 -8.93 12.68 0.06
C PRO A 561 -10.03 13.61 0.61
N VAL A 562 -10.42 13.41 1.87
CA VAL A 562 -11.47 14.20 2.53
C VAL A 562 -10.90 14.92 3.73
N LEU A 563 -11.20 16.21 3.88
CA LEU A 563 -10.88 16.96 5.09
C LEU A 563 -11.87 16.58 6.18
N LEU A 564 -11.35 16.01 7.27
CA LEU A 564 -12.09 15.75 8.49
C LEU A 564 -11.92 16.91 9.47
N ILE A 565 -13.02 17.30 10.11
CA ILE A 565 -13.01 18.18 11.29
C ILE A 565 -13.72 17.42 12.42
N ASP A 566 -12.97 17.11 13.46
CA ASP A 566 -13.43 16.35 14.61
C ASP A 566 -13.56 17.26 15.83
N LEU A 567 -14.79 17.35 16.35
CA LEU A 567 -15.14 18.11 17.55
C LEU A 567 -15.23 17.12 18.73
N ALA A 568 -14.20 17.10 19.57
CA ALA A 568 -14.14 16.23 20.74
C ALA A 568 -14.96 16.80 21.89
N LEU A 569 -15.90 16.02 22.42
CA LEU A 569 -16.86 16.47 23.43
C LEU A 569 -16.45 16.17 24.87
N ASN A 570 -15.53 15.23 25.08
CA ASN A 570 -15.01 14.80 26.38
C ASN A 570 -13.48 14.74 26.41
N TRP A 571 -12.82 15.64 25.65
CA TRP A 571 -11.36 15.71 25.57
C TRP A 571 -10.64 15.83 26.93
N HIS A 572 -11.26 16.40 27.95
CA HIS A 572 -10.66 16.54 29.29
C HIS A 572 -10.98 15.38 30.23
N ASP A 573 -11.84 14.45 29.83
CA ASP A 573 -12.23 13.29 30.63
C ASP A 573 -11.20 12.16 30.45
N VAL A 574 -10.20 12.13 31.33
CA VAL A 574 -9.13 11.11 31.36
C VAL A 574 -9.62 9.73 31.78
N ASP A 575 -10.76 9.63 32.44
CA ASP A 575 -11.28 8.36 32.99
C ASP A 575 -12.23 7.66 32.01
N ALA A 576 -12.66 8.34 30.94
CA ALA A 576 -13.49 7.78 29.89
C ALA A 576 -12.74 6.76 29.02
N GLU A 577 -13.32 5.56 28.82
CA GLU A 577 -12.71 4.54 27.97
C GLU A 577 -12.68 4.94 26.47
N SER A 578 -13.66 5.73 26.02
CA SER A 578 -13.83 6.14 24.61
C SER A 578 -13.86 7.66 24.46
N LEU A 579 -13.22 8.18 23.42
CA LEU A 579 -13.37 9.58 23.01
C LEU A 579 -14.68 9.75 22.23
N GLN A 580 -15.48 10.76 22.58
CA GLN A 580 -16.72 11.10 21.86
C GLN A 580 -16.46 12.25 20.91
N VAL A 581 -16.70 12.01 19.62
CA VAL A 581 -16.38 12.93 18.54
C VAL A 581 -17.61 13.18 17.67
N VAL A 582 -17.86 14.45 17.37
CA VAL A 582 -18.72 14.86 16.26
C VAL A 582 -17.85 15.13 15.05
N ARG A 583 -18.03 14.35 13.99
CA ARG A 583 -17.17 14.37 12.80
C ARG A 583 -17.88 15.06 11.64
N LEU A 584 -17.26 16.11 11.13
CA LEU A 584 -17.65 16.81 9.91
C LEU A 584 -16.73 16.34 8.77
N GLN A 585 -17.32 15.97 7.63
CA GLN A 585 -16.57 15.52 6.45
C GLN A 585 -16.79 16.51 5.30
N SER A 586 -15.71 17.01 4.71
CA SER A 586 -15.76 18.06 3.69
C SER A 586 -16.49 17.67 2.40
N ASP A 587 -16.69 16.37 2.15
CA ASP A 587 -17.44 15.87 0.99
C ASP A 587 -18.97 15.92 1.20
N ARG A 588 -19.44 16.23 2.42
CA ARG A 588 -20.87 16.21 2.78
C ARG A 588 -21.52 17.58 2.93
N TYR A 589 -20.74 18.66 2.92
CA TYR A 589 -21.24 20.03 3.03
C TYR A 589 -20.26 21.01 2.40
N ASP A 590 -20.78 22.18 1.99
CA ASP A 590 -19.95 23.29 1.55
C ASP A 590 -19.71 24.25 2.73
N PRO A 591 -18.45 24.47 3.17
CA PRO A 591 -18.15 25.37 4.29
C PRO A 591 -18.60 26.82 4.02
N ARG A 592 -18.68 27.25 2.75
CA ARG A 592 -19.11 28.61 2.38
C ARG A 592 -20.56 28.90 2.77
N SER A 593 -21.38 27.85 2.93
CA SER A 593 -22.75 27.99 3.43
C SER A 593 -22.84 28.33 4.93
N LEU A 594 -21.78 28.04 5.69
CA LEU A 594 -21.70 28.30 7.13
C LEU A 594 -21.02 29.65 7.44
N VAL A 595 -20.09 30.05 6.58
CA VAL A 595 -19.30 31.28 6.73
C VAL A 595 -19.39 32.12 5.44
N PRO A 596 -20.44 32.96 5.29
CA PRO A 596 -20.64 33.74 4.08
C PRO A 596 -19.55 34.82 3.91
N GLY A 597 -19.08 35.02 2.67
CA GLY A 597 -18.08 36.04 2.32
C GLY A 597 -16.71 35.50 1.90
N THR A 598 -16.51 34.20 1.92
CA THR A 598 -15.31 33.51 1.39
C THR A 598 -15.61 32.85 0.05
N GLU A 599 -14.88 33.20 -0.99
CA GLU A 599 -15.03 32.62 -2.34
C GLU A 599 -14.36 31.23 -2.44
N GLU A 600 -13.17 31.09 -1.84
CA GLU A 600 -12.42 29.84 -1.77
C GLU A 600 -12.92 28.90 -0.65
N ALA A 601 -13.18 27.63 -0.98
CA ALA A 601 -13.66 26.63 -0.01
C ALA A 601 -12.65 26.34 1.11
N MET A 602 -11.35 26.37 0.82
CA MET A 602 -10.29 26.15 1.81
C MET A 602 -10.24 27.28 2.84
N GLU A 603 -10.39 28.53 2.38
CA GLU A 603 -10.46 29.68 3.27
C GLU A 603 -11.75 29.65 4.11
N ALA A 604 -12.87 29.24 3.52
CA ALA A 604 -14.10 29.00 4.27
C ALA A 604 -13.91 27.95 5.39
N PHE A 605 -13.18 26.86 5.14
CA PHE A 605 -12.85 25.89 6.20
C PHE A 605 -11.98 26.50 7.31
N ARG A 606 -11.02 27.36 6.98
CA ARG A 606 -10.18 28.04 7.99
C ARG A 606 -10.98 29.04 8.81
N VAL A 607 -11.84 29.84 8.17
CA VAL A 607 -12.74 30.76 8.85
C VAL A 607 -13.70 29.99 9.75
N LEU A 608 -14.25 28.85 9.28
CA LEU A 608 -15.08 27.97 10.09
C LEU A 608 -14.33 27.44 11.33
N LEU A 609 -13.09 26.94 11.16
CA LEU A 609 -12.27 26.46 12.29
C LEU A 609 -11.96 27.59 13.28
N ARG A 610 -11.65 28.79 12.78
CA ARG A 610 -11.41 29.98 13.61
C ARG A 610 -12.65 30.34 14.43
N GLU A 611 -13.82 30.44 13.78
CA GLU A 611 -15.09 30.71 14.46
C GLU A 611 -15.43 29.63 15.49
N LEU A 612 -15.20 28.36 15.18
CA LEU A 612 -15.42 27.27 16.13
C LEU A 612 -14.48 27.36 17.33
N LEU A 613 -13.19 27.63 17.13
CA LEU A 613 -12.22 27.82 18.22
C LEU A 613 -12.57 29.04 19.08
N GLU A 614 -12.87 30.19 18.45
CA GLU A 614 -13.19 31.43 19.16
C GLU A 614 -14.47 31.30 19.99
N ARG A 615 -15.51 30.65 19.45
CA ARG A 615 -16.81 30.50 20.14
C ARG A 615 -16.80 29.40 21.20
N SER A 616 -16.00 28.36 21.04
CA SER A 616 -15.93 27.24 21.99
C SER A 616 -14.85 27.40 23.06
N GLY A 617 -13.76 28.10 22.76
CA GLY A 617 -12.56 28.07 23.59
C GLY A 617 -11.89 26.70 23.62
N ALA A 618 -12.19 25.82 22.65
CA ALA A 618 -11.67 24.46 22.58
C ALA A 618 -10.16 24.43 22.31
N ALA A 619 -9.49 23.37 22.76
CA ALA A 619 -8.10 23.12 22.42
C ALA A 619 -7.96 22.80 20.92
N ALA A 620 -7.07 23.49 20.22
CA ALA A 620 -6.69 23.14 18.86
C ALA A 620 -5.67 22.00 18.88
N LEU A 621 -5.89 20.97 18.08
CA LEU A 621 -5.03 19.80 17.98
C LEU A 621 -4.33 19.76 16.60
N PRO A 622 -2.99 19.55 16.53
CA PRO A 622 -2.07 19.50 17.68
C PRO A 622 -1.87 20.85 18.36
N ASP A 623 -2.03 21.96 17.63
CA ASP A 623 -1.96 23.33 18.09
C ASP A 623 -2.73 24.26 17.13
N ALA A 624 -2.96 25.51 17.54
CA ALA A 624 -3.76 26.47 16.76
C ALA A 624 -3.09 26.93 15.46
N ASP A 625 -1.76 27.04 15.45
CA ASP A 625 -1.00 27.48 14.28
C ASP A 625 -1.01 26.41 13.19
N THR A 626 -0.88 25.14 13.57
CA THR A 626 -1.01 23.99 12.68
C THR A 626 -2.45 23.81 12.20
N LEU A 627 -3.44 23.93 13.10
CA LEU A 627 -4.85 23.72 12.76
C LEU A 627 -5.40 24.81 11.82
N LEU A 628 -4.93 26.06 11.96
CA LEU A 628 -5.33 27.20 11.13
C LEU A 628 -4.32 27.52 10.02
N GLY A 629 -3.32 26.65 9.83
CA GLY A 629 -2.21 26.87 8.91
C GLY A 629 -2.58 26.88 7.43
N ALA A 630 -1.58 27.14 6.60
CA ALA A 630 -1.74 27.22 5.15
C ALA A 630 -2.15 25.87 4.51
N SER A 631 -1.80 24.74 5.13
CA SER A 631 -2.17 23.40 4.65
C SER A 631 -2.57 22.49 5.82
N PHE A 632 -3.58 21.65 5.60
CA PHE A 632 -3.97 20.62 6.55
C PHE A 632 -3.03 19.41 6.44
N SER A 633 -2.63 18.85 7.58
CA SER A 633 -1.86 17.60 7.61
C SER A 633 -2.61 16.47 6.92
N THR A 634 -1.90 15.62 6.18
CA THR A 634 -2.47 14.53 5.37
C THR A 634 -2.14 13.16 5.95
N TYR A 635 -3.13 12.28 5.99
CA TYR A 635 -3.06 10.95 6.60
C TYR A 635 -3.48 9.86 5.60
N PRO A 636 -2.71 8.76 5.48
CA PRO A 636 -2.93 7.71 4.48
C PRO A 636 -4.18 6.88 4.75
N ASP A 637 -4.65 6.84 6.01
CA ASP A 637 -5.89 6.20 6.40
C ASP A 637 -6.45 6.83 7.69
N LEU A 638 -7.71 6.48 7.99
CA LEU A 638 -8.41 6.98 9.17
C LEU A 638 -7.77 6.51 10.49
N ALA A 639 -7.14 5.33 10.51
CA ALA A 639 -6.56 4.80 11.74
C ALA A 639 -5.33 5.64 12.17
N LEU A 640 -4.49 6.03 11.21
CA LEU A 640 -3.36 6.90 11.49
C LEU A 640 -3.82 8.28 11.95
N TYR A 641 -4.82 8.88 11.29
CA TYR A 641 -5.40 10.16 11.72
C TYR A 641 -5.89 10.12 13.18
N GLU A 642 -6.69 9.11 13.55
CA GLU A 642 -7.21 9.01 14.92
C GLU A 642 -6.12 8.72 15.94
N SER A 643 -5.07 7.97 15.57
CA SER A 643 -3.94 7.73 16.49
C SER A 643 -3.10 8.98 16.74
N VAL A 644 -2.88 9.81 15.71
CA VAL A 644 -1.99 10.98 15.79
C VAL A 644 -2.72 12.21 16.32
N MET A 645 -3.93 12.47 15.82
CA MET A 645 -4.66 13.71 16.13
C MET A 645 -5.55 13.57 17.37
N LEU A 646 -6.04 12.37 17.66
CA LEU A 646 -6.99 12.14 18.75
C LEU A 646 -6.41 11.27 19.88
N ASP A 647 -5.14 10.86 19.78
CA ASP A 647 -4.43 10.07 20.78
C ASP A 647 -5.15 8.76 21.17
N VAL A 648 -5.62 8.02 20.15
CA VAL A 648 -6.41 6.79 20.32
C VAL A 648 -5.59 5.53 19.98
N THR A 649 -5.71 4.51 20.82
CA THR A 649 -5.19 3.16 20.57
C THR A 649 -6.15 2.42 19.65
N ARG A 650 -5.70 1.87 18.51
CA ARG A 650 -6.51 0.95 17.69
C ARG A 650 -5.91 -0.44 17.62
#